data_AF-A0A061DXS9-F1
#
_entry.id   AF-A0A061DXS9-F1
#
_cell.length_a   1.000
_cell.length_b   1.000
_cell.length_c   1.000
_cell.angle_alpha   90.00
_cell.angle_beta   90.00
_cell.angle_gamma   90.00
#
_symmetry.space_group_name_H-M   'P 1'
#
loop_
_entity.id
_entity.type
_entity.pdbx_description
1 polymer ?
#
loop_
_entity_poly.entity_id
_entity_poly.type
_entity_poly.pdbx_seq_one_letter_code
_entity_poly.pdbx_strand_id
1 'polypeptide(L)'
;MEDQPKDSLVSGDSIRRRFLDFYASRGHKIIPSASLVPDDPTVLLTIAGMLPFKPIFLGKIPRQVPCATTAQRCIRTNDVENVGRTARHHTFFEMLGNFSFGDYFKKEAIQWSWELSTVEFGLPPERLWISVYEDDDEAFEIWHKEVGVPVERIKRMGEDDNFWMSGATGPCGPCSEIYYDFHPERGYADVDLGDDTRFIEFYNLVFMEYNKKDDGTLEPLKQKNIDTGLGLERMARILQKVPNNYETDLIYPIIEKASELANMSYALADEQTKLKLKVVGDHLRAIVYLISDGVLPSNIGRGYVVRRLIRRVVRAGRSLGIKGEVQDNLEGAFLPAIAEIVMELSTHIDSDVKIKAPRILEELKKEELHFVQTLERGEILLEKMLADALSNAQKSGTMPCLSGKDAFLLYDTFGFPVELTTEIAEEHGVTVDMNGFDQEMENQRRLSRAAHNVVKIEAEDGASPTEYINETEFVGYESLSAQAVVESLMVNGSPVIQVSEGNDVEVLLNRTPFYAESGGQIGDHGFLYVTGGENQQTAVVEIKDVQKSLGDIFVHKGTIREGVLEVGREVEAAVDAKLRQRAKVHHTATHLLQAALKKLIGQEISQAGSLVAFDRLRFDFNYGHALTDTQLEDIERLINGWVGAAAFLETKVMPLKDAKEAGAIAMFGEKYGKSCGSSWHINGTLWWDPCQKYF
;
A
#
# COMPACT_ATOMS: atom_id res chain seq x y z
N MET A 1 26.96 -9.49 38.40
CA MET A 1 25.79 -10.21 37.88
C MET A 1 24.73 -10.07 38.96
N GLU A 2 24.08 -8.91 38.97
CA GLU A 2 22.97 -8.63 39.88
C GLU A 2 21.72 -9.34 39.39
N ASP A 3 20.88 -9.77 40.33
CA ASP A 3 19.57 -10.38 40.16
C ASP A 3 18.76 -9.65 39.07
N GLN A 4 18.70 -10.21 37.87
CA GLN A 4 17.61 -9.88 36.96
C GLN A 4 16.40 -10.75 37.35
N PRO A 5 15.20 -10.14 37.54
CA PRO A 5 14.00 -10.89 37.89
C PRO A 5 13.74 -11.97 36.83
N LYS A 6 13.30 -13.17 37.24
CA LYS A 6 13.02 -14.30 36.35
C LYS A 6 12.10 -13.95 35.16
N ASP A 7 11.21 -12.97 35.32
CA ASP A 7 10.32 -12.47 34.26
C ASP A 7 11.07 -11.78 33.10
N SER A 8 12.28 -11.25 33.34
CA SER A 8 13.09 -10.60 32.30
C SER A 8 13.69 -11.58 31.28
N LEU A 9 13.77 -12.87 31.59
CA LEU A 9 14.41 -13.88 30.72
C LEU A 9 13.48 -14.41 29.63
N VAL A 10 12.16 -14.27 29.80
CA VAL A 10 11.12 -14.79 28.89
C VAL A 10 10.29 -13.68 28.22
N SER A 11 10.66 -12.42 28.43
CA SER A 11 10.03 -11.27 27.76
C SER A 11 10.21 -11.33 26.24
N GLY A 12 9.32 -10.68 25.49
CA GLY A 12 9.44 -10.57 24.04
C GLY A 12 10.78 -9.97 23.61
N ASP A 13 11.29 -9.00 24.36
CA ASP A 13 12.62 -8.40 24.13
C ASP A 13 13.78 -9.36 24.39
N SER A 14 13.66 -10.23 25.39
CA SER A 14 14.64 -11.29 25.62
C SER A 14 14.59 -12.30 24.47
N ILE A 15 13.41 -12.76 24.08
CA ILE A 15 13.21 -13.72 22.99
C ILE A 15 13.81 -13.20 21.68
N ARG A 16 13.52 -11.94 21.33
CA ARG A 16 14.05 -11.27 20.14
C ARG A 16 15.58 -11.24 20.16
N ARG A 17 16.19 -10.76 21.24
CA ARG A 17 17.65 -10.66 21.36
C ARG A 17 18.31 -12.02 21.27
N ARG A 18 17.79 -13.02 21.99
CA ARG A 18 18.33 -14.37 21.99
C ARG A 18 18.29 -15.01 20.60
N PHE A 19 17.20 -14.85 19.86
CA PHE A 19 17.12 -15.30 18.47
C PHE A 19 18.21 -14.65 17.59
N LEU A 20 18.31 -13.33 17.64
CA LEU A 20 19.25 -12.57 16.82
C LEU A 20 20.71 -12.91 17.16
N ASP A 21 21.04 -13.00 18.45
CA ASP A 21 22.38 -13.32 18.94
C ASP A 21 22.76 -14.76 18.60
N PHE A 22 21.82 -15.71 18.69
CA PHE A 22 22.04 -17.11 18.33
C PHE A 22 22.45 -17.26 16.87
N TYR A 23 21.77 -16.58 15.95
CA TYR A 23 22.12 -16.61 14.52
C TYR A 23 23.35 -15.74 14.21
N ALA A 24 23.53 -14.62 14.90
CA ALA A 24 24.75 -13.81 14.77
C ALA A 24 26.00 -14.60 15.13
N SER A 25 25.95 -15.43 16.18
CA SER A 25 27.05 -16.32 16.56
C SER A 25 27.37 -17.40 15.51
N ARG A 26 26.46 -17.65 14.57
CA ARG A 26 26.59 -18.58 13.44
C ARG A 26 26.91 -17.88 12.11
N GLY A 27 27.25 -16.59 12.16
CA GLY A 27 27.71 -15.83 11.00
C GLY A 27 26.61 -15.08 10.25
N HIS A 28 25.37 -15.06 10.75
CA HIS A 28 24.31 -14.24 10.17
C HIS A 28 24.53 -12.76 10.51
N LYS A 29 24.35 -11.89 9.53
CA LYS A 29 24.32 -10.45 9.80
C LYS A 29 22.98 -10.07 10.41
N ILE A 30 22.96 -9.47 11.61
CA ILE A 30 21.77 -8.82 12.15
C ILE A 30 21.45 -7.61 11.27
N ILE A 31 20.25 -7.60 10.67
CA ILE A 31 19.72 -6.49 9.87
C ILE A 31 18.49 -5.90 10.59
N PRO A 32 18.34 -4.56 10.65
CA PRO A 32 17.15 -3.94 11.22
C PRO A 32 15.86 -4.34 10.48
N SER A 33 14.72 -4.27 11.16
CA SER A 33 13.41 -4.44 10.50
C SER A 33 13.28 -3.45 9.34
N ALA A 34 12.84 -3.93 8.18
CA ALA A 34 12.40 -3.08 7.08
C ALA A 34 11.07 -2.39 7.43
N SER A 35 10.71 -1.39 6.62
CA SER A 35 9.42 -0.72 6.72
C SER A 35 8.25 -1.67 6.41
N LEU A 36 7.11 -1.41 7.03
CA LEU A 36 5.79 -1.95 6.71
C LEU A 36 5.29 -1.50 5.33
N VAL A 37 5.91 -0.46 4.74
CA VAL A 37 5.68 -0.01 3.37
C VAL A 37 6.77 -0.62 2.47
N PRO A 38 6.48 -1.72 1.76
CA PRO A 38 7.49 -2.39 0.93
C PRO A 38 7.71 -1.65 -0.39
N ASP A 39 8.92 -1.78 -0.94
CA ASP A 39 9.24 -1.35 -2.31
C ASP A 39 8.62 -2.27 -3.38
N ASP A 40 8.20 -3.48 -3.00
CA ASP A 40 7.56 -4.44 -3.91
C ASP A 40 6.14 -3.97 -4.27
N PRO A 41 5.84 -3.64 -5.54
CA PRO A 41 4.53 -3.15 -5.96
C PRO A 41 3.45 -4.24 -5.95
N THR A 42 3.81 -5.51 -5.77
CA THR A 42 2.86 -6.64 -5.78
C THR A 42 2.15 -6.83 -4.45
N VAL A 43 2.62 -6.19 -3.38
CA VAL A 43 2.07 -6.32 -2.03
C VAL A 43 1.82 -4.95 -1.40
N LEU A 44 0.72 -4.84 -0.66
CA LEU A 44 0.33 -3.58 -0.03
C LEU A 44 1.19 -3.26 1.19
N LEU A 45 1.48 -4.26 2.03
CA LEU A 45 2.23 -4.11 3.27
C LEU A 45 3.26 -5.24 3.39
N THR A 46 4.26 -5.06 4.26
CA THR A 46 5.22 -6.11 4.57
C THR A 46 4.53 -7.23 5.37
N ILE A 47 4.29 -8.37 4.71
CA ILE A 47 3.52 -9.51 5.25
C ILE A 47 4.40 -10.63 5.86
N ALA A 48 5.71 -10.60 5.59
CA ALA A 48 6.66 -11.65 5.97
C ALA A 48 8.11 -11.12 6.07
N GLY A 49 8.93 -11.82 6.85
CA GLY A 49 10.37 -11.54 7.04
C GLY A 49 11.19 -11.58 5.75
N MET A 50 10.83 -12.48 4.83
CA MET A 50 11.56 -12.71 3.58
C MET A 50 11.35 -11.61 2.53
N LEU A 51 10.27 -10.83 2.65
CA LEU A 51 9.83 -9.92 1.59
C LEU A 51 10.91 -8.91 1.17
N PRO A 52 11.65 -8.25 2.09
CA PRO A 52 12.76 -7.35 1.72
C PRO A 52 13.87 -8.04 0.94
N PHE A 53 14.01 -9.37 1.07
CA PHE A 53 15.04 -10.18 0.43
C PHE A 53 14.56 -10.89 -0.84
N LYS A 54 13.27 -10.80 -1.20
CA LYS A 54 12.69 -11.42 -2.42
C LYS A 54 13.52 -11.17 -3.69
N PRO A 55 14.06 -9.95 -3.96
CA PRO A 55 14.93 -9.74 -5.12
C PRO A 55 16.24 -10.52 -5.08
N ILE A 56 16.79 -10.81 -3.90
CA ILE A 56 18.01 -11.62 -3.72
C ILE A 56 17.70 -13.09 -4.00
N PHE A 57 16.61 -13.62 -3.44
CA PHE A 57 16.19 -15.01 -3.68
C PHE A 57 15.94 -15.29 -5.17
N LEU A 58 15.36 -14.33 -5.88
CA LEU A 58 15.15 -14.40 -7.32
C LEU A 58 16.43 -14.17 -8.16
N GLY A 59 17.56 -13.84 -7.53
CA GLY A 59 18.80 -13.50 -8.23
C GLY A 59 18.75 -12.21 -9.05
N LYS A 60 17.74 -11.35 -8.81
CA LYS A 60 17.57 -10.05 -9.50
C LYS A 60 18.61 -9.02 -9.04
N ILE A 61 19.02 -9.11 -7.77
CA ILE A 61 20.11 -8.30 -7.20
C ILE A 61 21.12 -9.23 -6.53
N PRO A 62 22.42 -8.86 -6.51
CA PRO A 62 23.42 -9.64 -5.80
C PRO A 62 23.19 -9.60 -4.29
N ARG A 63 23.43 -10.74 -3.61
CA ARG A 63 23.48 -10.78 -2.14
C ARG A 63 24.61 -9.89 -1.62
N GLN A 64 24.36 -9.11 -0.58
CA GLN A 64 25.38 -8.26 0.07
C GLN A 64 26.07 -8.99 1.23
N VAL A 65 25.35 -9.92 1.86
CA VAL A 65 25.81 -10.79 2.94
C VAL A 65 25.49 -12.25 2.58
N PRO A 66 26.24 -13.23 3.10
CA PRO A 66 25.92 -14.64 2.90
C PRO A 66 24.59 -15.03 3.60
N CYS A 67 24.48 -14.64 4.87
CA CYS A 67 23.33 -14.94 5.71
C CYS A 67 22.88 -13.69 6.46
N ALA A 68 21.58 -13.59 6.77
CA ALA A 68 20.99 -12.47 7.50
C ALA A 68 20.03 -12.96 8.59
N THR A 69 19.87 -12.19 9.66
CA THR A 69 18.82 -12.43 10.65
C THR A 69 18.12 -11.13 11.04
N THR A 70 16.80 -11.19 11.22
CA THR A 70 15.95 -10.01 11.47
C THR A 70 14.84 -10.32 12.46
N ALA A 71 14.37 -9.30 13.17
CA ALA A 71 13.06 -9.28 13.78
C ALA A 71 12.16 -8.36 12.93
N GLN A 72 11.47 -8.93 11.94
CA GLN A 72 10.73 -8.15 10.96
C GLN A 72 9.30 -7.92 11.44
N ARG A 73 8.93 -6.64 11.53
CA ARG A 73 7.54 -6.21 11.76
C ARG A 73 6.70 -6.57 10.54
N CYS A 74 5.57 -7.22 10.75
CA CYS A 74 4.69 -7.70 9.68
C CYS A 74 3.25 -7.28 9.94
N ILE A 75 2.49 -7.02 8.88
CA ILE A 75 1.04 -6.82 8.94
C ILE A 75 0.31 -7.76 7.99
N ARG A 76 -0.74 -8.42 8.49
CA ARG A 76 -1.63 -9.29 7.73
C ARG A 76 -3.07 -8.81 7.82
N THR A 77 -3.61 -8.31 6.70
CA THR A 77 -4.98 -7.78 6.64
C THR A 77 -6.04 -8.87 6.53
N ASN A 78 -5.66 -10.05 6.05
CA ASN A 78 -6.50 -11.24 5.95
C ASN A 78 -6.89 -11.81 7.33
N ASP A 79 -6.06 -11.58 8.35
CA ASP A 79 -6.28 -12.11 9.70
C ASP A 79 -7.10 -11.16 10.60
N VAL A 80 -7.41 -9.96 10.10
CA VAL A 80 -8.06 -8.88 10.87
C VAL A 80 -9.39 -9.32 11.50
N GLU A 81 -10.18 -10.17 10.81
CA GLU A 81 -11.43 -10.70 11.35
C GLU A 81 -11.26 -11.84 12.38
N ASN A 82 -10.07 -12.43 12.47
CA ASN A 82 -9.76 -13.51 13.40
C ASN A 82 -9.16 -13.00 14.72
N VAL A 83 -8.79 -11.72 14.77
CA VAL A 83 -8.23 -11.04 15.95
C VAL A 83 -9.27 -11.03 17.07
N GLY A 84 -8.84 -11.37 18.28
CA GLY A 84 -9.68 -11.53 19.47
C GLY A 84 -10.54 -12.80 19.49
N ARG A 85 -11.00 -13.28 18.32
CA ARG A 85 -11.81 -14.51 18.18
C ARG A 85 -10.98 -15.78 18.36
N THR A 86 -9.79 -15.80 17.79
CA THR A 86 -8.84 -16.91 17.93
C THR A 86 -7.73 -16.54 18.91
N ALA A 87 -7.08 -17.54 19.52
CA ALA A 87 -6.02 -17.33 20.50
C ALA A 87 -4.67 -16.86 19.91
N ARG A 88 -4.52 -16.85 18.57
CA ARG A 88 -3.22 -16.75 17.91
C ARG A 88 -3.08 -15.75 16.75
N HIS A 89 -4.19 -15.28 16.16
CA HIS A 89 -4.13 -14.40 15.00
C HIS A 89 -3.89 -12.94 15.42
N HIS A 90 -3.13 -12.23 14.61
CA HIS A 90 -2.76 -10.84 14.85
C HIS A 90 -2.82 -10.04 13.57
N THR A 91 -3.19 -8.77 13.67
CA THR A 91 -3.01 -7.83 12.56
C THR A 91 -1.55 -7.48 12.40
N PHE A 92 -0.86 -7.25 13.53
CA PHE A 92 0.55 -6.92 13.61
C PHE A 92 1.27 -7.94 14.47
N PHE A 93 2.39 -8.45 13.96
CA PHE A 93 3.23 -9.39 14.68
C PHE A 93 4.68 -9.23 14.22
N GLU A 94 5.62 -9.78 14.99
CA GLU A 94 7.02 -9.80 14.62
C GLU A 94 7.44 -11.21 14.21
N MET A 95 8.00 -11.29 13.00
CA MET A 95 8.55 -12.51 12.45
C MET A 95 10.06 -12.50 12.64
N LEU A 96 10.56 -13.34 13.54
CA LEU A 96 11.99 -13.56 13.71
C LEU A 96 12.47 -14.52 12.63
N GLY A 97 13.39 -14.07 11.78
CA GLY A 97 13.82 -14.82 10.60
C GLY A 97 15.33 -14.95 10.49
N ASN A 98 15.79 -16.10 10.03
CA ASN A 98 17.15 -16.33 9.56
C ASN A 98 17.12 -16.71 8.08
N PHE A 99 17.98 -16.08 7.29
CA PHE A 99 17.99 -16.21 5.85
C PHE A 99 19.37 -16.69 5.39
N SER A 100 19.37 -17.71 4.53
CA SER A 100 20.54 -18.18 3.78
C SER A 100 20.36 -17.80 2.33
N PHE A 101 21.33 -17.08 1.76
CA PHE A 101 21.32 -16.74 0.34
C PHE A 101 22.24 -17.69 -0.46
N GLY A 102 22.19 -18.99 -0.14
CA GLY A 102 22.96 -20.05 -0.79
C GLY A 102 24.14 -20.62 0.00
N ASP A 103 24.34 -20.25 1.27
CA ASP A 103 25.50 -20.73 2.07
C ASP A 103 25.23 -22.02 2.85
N TYR A 104 24.01 -22.23 3.29
CA TYR A 104 23.54 -23.46 3.93
C TYR A 104 22.09 -23.78 3.52
N PHE A 105 21.63 -25.00 3.80
CA PHE A 105 20.28 -25.44 3.44
C PHE A 105 19.61 -26.25 4.56
N LYS A 106 18.83 -27.29 4.24
CA LYS A 106 17.97 -28.04 5.17
C LYS A 106 18.68 -28.53 6.42
N LYS A 107 19.86 -29.14 6.28
CA LYS A 107 20.58 -29.78 7.38
C LYS A 107 20.88 -28.80 8.51
N GLU A 108 21.57 -27.70 8.20
CA GLU A 108 21.91 -26.69 9.19
C GLU A 108 20.67 -25.95 9.68
N ALA A 109 19.72 -25.64 8.79
CA ALA A 109 18.47 -24.97 9.16
C ALA A 109 17.69 -25.75 10.23
N ILE A 110 17.48 -27.05 10.02
CA ILE A 110 16.77 -27.96 10.92
C ILE A 110 17.52 -28.15 12.25
N GLN A 111 18.84 -28.35 12.19
CA GLN A 111 19.65 -28.54 13.39
C GLN A 111 19.66 -27.28 14.27
N TRP A 112 19.83 -26.11 13.67
CA TRP A 112 19.85 -24.85 14.39
C TRP A 112 18.48 -24.44 14.91
N SER A 113 17.40 -24.69 14.17
CA SER A 113 16.04 -24.42 14.66
C SER A 113 15.70 -25.30 15.87
N TRP A 114 16.14 -26.55 15.88
CA TRP A 114 15.96 -27.46 17.01
C TRP A 114 16.79 -27.07 18.23
N GLU A 115 18.07 -26.73 18.02
CA GLU A 115 18.97 -26.26 19.06
C GLU A 115 18.43 -24.97 19.70
N LEU A 116 18.02 -24.00 18.88
CA LEU A 116 17.38 -22.77 19.36
C LEU A 116 16.11 -23.08 20.18
N SER A 117 15.27 -24.01 19.73
CA SER A 117 14.02 -24.33 20.43
C SER A 117 14.27 -25.02 21.77
N THR A 118 15.13 -26.04 21.79
CA THR A 118 15.31 -26.93 22.96
C THR A 118 16.42 -26.49 23.91
N VAL A 119 17.50 -25.89 23.41
CA VAL A 119 18.67 -25.50 24.21
C VAL A 119 18.55 -24.04 24.62
N GLU A 120 18.35 -23.15 23.65
CA GLU A 120 18.21 -21.73 23.97
C GLU A 120 16.87 -21.49 24.66
N PHE A 121 15.75 -21.67 23.98
CA PHE A 121 14.44 -21.41 24.59
C PHE A 121 14.05 -22.42 25.66
N GLY A 122 14.77 -23.54 25.78
CA GLY A 122 14.54 -24.52 26.86
C GLY A 122 13.21 -25.26 26.72
N LEU A 123 12.66 -25.34 25.50
CA LEU A 123 11.41 -26.06 25.25
C LEU A 123 11.65 -27.56 25.45
N PRO A 124 10.80 -28.26 26.22
CA PRO A 124 10.95 -29.70 26.41
C PRO A 124 10.82 -30.44 25.08
N PRO A 125 11.84 -31.22 24.63
CA PRO A 125 11.80 -31.92 23.36
C PRO A 125 10.57 -32.82 23.17
N GLU A 126 10.04 -33.39 24.25
CA GLU A 126 8.84 -34.24 24.26
C GLU A 126 7.54 -33.51 23.92
N ARG A 127 7.52 -32.17 24.00
CA ARG A 127 6.38 -31.32 23.61
C ARG A 127 6.46 -30.81 22.18
N LEU A 128 7.56 -31.07 21.48
CA LEU A 128 7.74 -30.61 20.11
C LEU A 128 7.28 -31.67 19.11
N TRP A 129 6.54 -31.19 18.12
CA TRP A 129 6.05 -31.93 16.97
C TRP A 129 6.51 -31.26 15.69
N ILE A 130 6.73 -32.05 14.66
CA ILE A 130 7.28 -31.58 13.39
C ILE A 130 6.29 -31.89 12.28
N SER A 131 6.06 -30.94 11.38
CA SER A 131 5.47 -31.19 10.07
C SER A 131 6.55 -31.15 8.98
N VAL A 132 6.39 -31.95 7.93
CA VAL A 132 7.22 -31.93 6.73
C VAL A 132 6.32 -32.08 5.51
N TYR A 133 6.71 -31.46 4.40
CA TYR A 133 6.03 -31.67 3.12
C TYR A 133 6.03 -33.15 2.74
N GLU A 134 4.89 -33.65 2.23
CA GLU A 134 4.68 -35.07 2.00
C GLU A 134 5.72 -35.72 1.10
N ASP A 135 6.29 -34.96 0.15
CA ASP A 135 7.32 -35.41 -0.78
C ASP A 135 8.76 -35.03 -0.35
N ASP A 136 8.96 -34.41 0.81
CA ASP A 136 10.29 -34.00 1.30
C ASP A 136 10.94 -35.05 2.23
N ASP A 137 11.40 -36.15 1.62
CA ASP A 137 12.12 -37.21 2.33
C ASP A 137 13.43 -36.73 2.98
N GLU A 138 14.10 -35.74 2.39
CA GLU A 138 15.35 -35.20 2.90
C GLU A 138 15.14 -34.53 4.27
N ALA A 139 14.12 -33.68 4.40
CA ALA A 139 13.78 -33.03 5.67
C ALA A 139 13.35 -34.07 6.73
N PHE A 140 12.52 -35.05 6.34
CA PHE A 140 12.10 -36.14 7.24
C PHE A 140 13.29 -36.89 7.81
N GLU A 141 14.25 -37.26 6.96
CA GLU A 141 15.44 -38.02 7.34
C GLU A 141 16.37 -37.24 8.27
N ILE A 142 16.54 -35.92 8.05
CA ILE A 142 17.32 -35.05 8.94
C ILE A 142 16.66 -34.98 10.32
N TRP A 143 15.35 -34.72 10.37
CA TRP A 143 14.59 -34.67 11.64
C TRP A 143 14.66 -35.99 12.41
N HIS A 144 14.47 -37.11 11.73
CA HIS A 144 14.42 -38.41 12.39
C HIS A 144 15.81 -38.92 12.78
N LYS A 145 16.78 -38.93 11.85
CA LYS A 145 18.07 -39.60 12.05
C LYS A 145 19.15 -38.71 12.64
N GLU A 146 19.17 -37.43 12.28
CA GLU A 146 20.22 -36.51 12.74
C GLU A 146 19.80 -35.76 14.00
N VAL A 147 18.57 -35.24 14.05
CA VAL A 147 18.04 -34.55 15.24
C VAL A 147 17.55 -35.54 16.29
N GLY A 148 16.97 -36.67 15.86
CA GLY A 148 16.46 -37.71 16.76
C GLY A 148 15.00 -37.54 17.17
N VAL A 149 14.19 -36.83 16.37
CA VAL A 149 12.74 -36.74 16.62
C VAL A 149 12.09 -38.10 16.34
N PRO A 150 11.27 -38.64 17.26
CA PRO A 150 10.56 -39.89 17.01
C PRO A 150 9.58 -39.78 15.83
N VAL A 151 9.46 -40.84 15.04
CA VAL A 151 8.64 -40.86 13.82
C VAL A 151 7.17 -40.53 14.12
N GLU A 152 6.66 -40.97 15.27
CA GLU A 152 5.30 -40.68 15.71
C GLU A 152 5.01 -39.18 15.91
N ARG A 153 6.05 -38.34 16.02
CA ARG A 153 5.97 -36.88 16.15
C ARG A 153 6.38 -36.10 14.90
N ILE A 154 6.59 -36.79 13.79
CA ILE A 154 6.83 -36.19 12.47
C ILE A 154 5.62 -36.49 11.58
N LYS A 155 4.86 -35.46 11.22
CA LYS A 155 3.70 -35.56 10.34
C LYS A 155 4.06 -35.12 8.92
N ARG A 156 3.64 -35.90 7.93
CA ARG A 156 3.68 -35.50 6.52
C ARG A 156 2.38 -34.78 6.19
N MET A 157 2.45 -33.58 5.61
CA MET A 157 1.28 -32.79 5.21
C MET A 157 1.42 -32.33 3.76
N GLY A 158 0.29 -32.01 3.14
CA GLY A 158 0.19 -31.70 1.71
C GLY A 158 0.63 -30.28 1.35
N GLU A 159 0.36 -29.88 0.11
CA GLU A 159 0.77 -28.58 -0.44
C GLU A 159 0.18 -27.39 0.32
N ASP A 160 -1.08 -27.48 0.75
CA ASP A 160 -1.78 -26.40 1.46
C ASP A 160 -1.13 -26.05 2.81
N ASP A 161 -0.45 -27.02 3.44
CA ASP A 161 0.15 -26.88 4.77
C ASP A 161 1.68 -26.73 4.72
N ASN A 162 2.35 -27.55 3.91
CA ASN A 162 3.81 -27.65 3.91
C ASN A 162 4.49 -27.30 2.58
N PHE A 163 3.82 -26.55 1.70
CA PHE A 163 4.46 -25.95 0.53
C PHE A 163 4.28 -24.43 0.52
N TRP A 164 5.36 -23.70 0.74
CA TRP A 164 5.27 -22.26 0.93
C TRP A 164 5.52 -21.50 -0.38
N MET A 165 4.74 -20.43 -0.59
CA MET A 165 4.84 -19.53 -1.74
C MET A 165 4.86 -18.06 -1.31
N SER A 166 5.70 -17.26 -1.95
CA SER A 166 5.83 -15.82 -1.67
C SER A 166 4.69 -14.94 -2.22
N GLY A 167 3.74 -15.54 -2.93
CA GLY A 167 2.60 -14.90 -3.60
C GLY A 167 2.10 -15.76 -4.76
N ALA A 168 1.31 -15.18 -5.67
CA ALA A 168 0.88 -15.85 -6.89
C ALA A 168 2.07 -16.31 -7.76
N THR A 169 3.15 -15.52 -7.75
CA THR A 169 4.44 -15.84 -8.35
C THR A 169 5.61 -15.44 -7.45
N GLY A 170 6.78 -16.04 -7.69
CA GLY A 170 8.00 -15.74 -6.94
C GLY A 170 8.65 -16.97 -6.32
N PRO A 171 9.66 -16.78 -5.46
CA PRO A 171 10.35 -17.89 -4.80
C PRO A 171 9.38 -18.71 -3.95
N CYS A 172 9.55 -20.02 -3.97
CA CYS A 172 8.73 -21.02 -3.27
C CYS A 172 9.53 -22.30 -3.01
N GLY A 173 8.97 -23.19 -2.20
CA GLY A 173 9.54 -24.51 -1.93
C GLY A 173 8.82 -25.27 -0.82
N PRO A 174 9.19 -26.54 -0.60
CA PRO A 174 8.69 -27.30 0.54
C PRO A 174 9.10 -26.63 1.85
N CYS A 175 8.32 -26.80 2.90
CA CYS A 175 8.66 -26.35 4.22
C CYS A 175 8.46 -27.43 5.28
N SER A 176 9.05 -27.18 6.44
CA SER A 176 8.88 -27.97 7.65
C SER A 176 8.63 -27.03 8.81
N GLU A 177 7.72 -27.39 9.70
CA GLU A 177 7.32 -26.51 10.81
C GLU A 177 7.44 -27.21 12.16
N ILE A 178 7.66 -26.42 13.20
CA ILE A 178 7.75 -26.88 14.58
C ILE A 178 6.52 -26.40 15.34
N TYR A 179 5.82 -27.37 15.92
CA TYR A 179 4.62 -27.19 16.73
C TYR A 179 4.92 -27.47 18.21
N TYR A 180 4.30 -26.69 19.09
CA TYR A 180 4.31 -26.94 20.53
C TYR A 180 3.00 -27.57 20.98
N ASP A 181 3.08 -28.70 21.69
CA ASP A 181 1.94 -29.44 22.26
C ASP A 181 1.64 -28.94 23.68
N PHE A 182 0.51 -28.23 23.83
CA PHE A 182 0.02 -27.81 25.14
C PHE A 182 -0.54 -29.00 25.94
N HIS A 183 -1.05 -30.03 25.25
CA HIS A 183 -1.80 -31.15 25.81
C HIS A 183 -1.19 -32.52 25.44
N PRO A 184 0.07 -32.81 25.82
CA PRO A 184 0.73 -34.07 25.50
C PRO A 184 0.03 -35.28 26.12
N GLU A 185 -0.77 -35.09 27.18
CA GLU A 185 -1.62 -36.12 27.77
C GLU A 185 -2.68 -36.69 26.81
N ARG A 186 -3.02 -35.98 25.73
CA ARG A 186 -3.93 -36.47 24.68
C ARG A 186 -3.30 -37.56 23.79
N GLY A 187 -1.99 -37.82 23.91
CA GLY A 187 -1.32 -38.93 23.24
C GLY A 187 -1.15 -38.77 21.72
N TYR A 188 -0.86 -39.88 21.04
CA TYR A 188 -0.47 -39.91 19.61
C TYR A 188 -1.61 -40.33 18.65
N ALA A 189 -2.74 -40.78 19.17
CA ALA A 189 -3.88 -41.20 18.36
C ALA A 189 -4.60 -39.96 17.79
N ASP A 190 -5.02 -40.04 16.52
CA ASP A 190 -5.81 -39.02 15.83
C ASP A 190 -5.25 -37.59 15.93
N VAL A 191 -3.91 -37.47 15.91
CA VAL A 191 -3.22 -36.18 15.98
C VAL A 191 -3.42 -35.38 14.70
N ASP A 192 -4.11 -34.26 14.86
CA ASP A 192 -4.24 -33.17 13.90
C ASP A 192 -3.41 -31.98 14.38
N LEU A 193 -2.38 -31.59 13.62
CA LEU A 193 -1.54 -30.42 13.96
C LEU A 193 -2.28 -29.09 13.75
N GLY A 194 -3.41 -29.10 13.04
CA GLY A 194 -4.33 -27.97 12.91
C GLY A 194 -5.28 -27.78 14.09
N ASP A 195 -5.28 -28.67 15.10
CA ASP A 195 -6.06 -28.50 16.33
C ASP A 195 -5.48 -27.36 17.19
N ASP A 196 -5.98 -26.14 16.95
CA ASP A 196 -5.63 -24.92 17.69
C ASP A 196 -5.91 -25.01 19.20
N THR A 197 -6.69 -26.00 19.67
CA THR A 197 -6.89 -26.25 21.10
C THR A 197 -5.73 -27.02 21.75
N ARG A 198 -4.87 -27.64 20.94
CA ARG A 198 -3.75 -28.48 21.39
C ARG A 198 -2.40 -27.96 20.92
N PHE A 199 -2.28 -27.59 19.66
CA PHE A 199 -1.00 -27.26 19.05
C PHE A 199 -0.92 -25.78 18.71
N ILE A 200 0.31 -25.29 18.63
CA ILE A 200 0.63 -24.02 18.00
C ILE A 200 1.90 -24.17 17.18
N GLU A 201 1.81 -23.92 15.88
CA GLU A 201 2.99 -23.68 15.04
C GLU A 201 3.69 -22.42 15.56
N PHE A 202 4.98 -22.49 15.83
CA PHE A 202 5.74 -21.31 16.26
C PHE A 202 6.97 -21.03 15.42
N TYR A 203 7.41 -21.99 14.59
CA TYR A 203 8.59 -21.84 13.75
C TYR A 203 8.43 -22.59 12.42
N ASN A 204 8.39 -21.87 11.30
CA ASN A 204 8.37 -22.42 9.95
C ASN A 204 9.75 -22.30 9.28
N LEU A 205 10.22 -23.38 8.65
CA LEU A 205 11.46 -23.50 7.89
C LEU A 205 11.14 -23.75 6.41
N VAL A 206 11.29 -22.72 5.59
CA VAL A 206 11.03 -22.79 4.14
C VAL A 206 12.31 -23.08 3.38
N PHE A 207 12.29 -24.16 2.60
CA PHE A 207 13.40 -24.62 1.79
C PHE A 207 13.24 -24.13 0.35
N MET A 208 13.45 -22.81 0.14
CA MET A 208 13.25 -22.17 -1.16
C MET A 208 14.20 -22.74 -2.22
N GLU A 209 13.65 -23.45 -3.20
CA GLU A 209 14.40 -24.05 -4.29
C GLU A 209 13.75 -23.87 -5.68
N TYR A 210 12.54 -23.31 -5.73
CA TYR A 210 11.81 -23.03 -6.97
C TYR A 210 11.35 -21.56 -7.06
N ASN A 211 11.03 -21.13 -8.27
CA ASN A 211 10.34 -19.89 -8.60
C ASN A 211 9.07 -20.23 -9.39
N LYS A 212 7.91 -19.92 -8.81
CA LYS A 212 6.62 -20.12 -9.45
C LYS A 212 6.34 -19.01 -10.46
N LYS A 213 6.03 -19.40 -11.70
CA LYS A 213 5.67 -18.52 -12.81
C LYS A 213 4.17 -18.26 -12.86
N ASP A 214 3.78 -17.29 -13.70
CA ASP A 214 2.37 -16.91 -13.88
C ASP A 214 1.51 -18.05 -14.45
N ASP A 215 2.12 -18.97 -15.20
CA ASP A 215 1.47 -20.18 -15.74
C ASP A 215 1.42 -21.36 -14.73
N GLY A 216 1.89 -21.14 -13.50
CA GLY A 216 1.95 -22.13 -12.43
C GLY A 216 3.18 -23.05 -12.48
N THR A 217 4.05 -22.95 -13.49
CA THR A 217 5.25 -23.79 -13.59
C THR A 217 6.29 -23.44 -12.52
N LEU A 218 7.03 -24.45 -12.06
CA LEU A 218 8.10 -24.33 -11.08
C LEU A 218 9.46 -24.39 -11.78
N GLU A 219 10.17 -23.25 -11.80
CA GLU A 219 11.56 -23.21 -12.28
C GLU A 219 12.55 -23.30 -11.12
N PRO A 220 13.61 -24.11 -11.19
CA PRO A 220 14.64 -24.13 -10.16
C PRO A 220 15.29 -22.75 -9.96
N LEU A 221 15.46 -22.35 -8.70
CA LEU A 221 16.24 -21.16 -8.36
C LEU A 221 17.72 -21.36 -8.68
N LYS A 222 18.43 -20.26 -8.99
CA LYS A 222 19.88 -20.28 -9.27
C LYS A 222 20.69 -20.90 -8.12
N GLN A 223 20.22 -20.70 -6.90
CA GLN A 223 20.76 -21.25 -5.68
C GLN A 223 19.59 -21.57 -4.74
N LYS A 224 19.72 -22.65 -3.96
CA LYS A 224 18.76 -22.97 -2.90
C LYS A 224 18.96 -22.00 -1.73
N ASN A 225 17.87 -21.54 -1.13
CA ASN A 225 17.89 -20.54 -0.07
C ASN A 225 17.11 -21.04 1.15
N ILE A 226 17.40 -20.44 2.30
CA ILE A 226 16.61 -20.66 3.51
C ILE A 226 15.88 -19.36 3.82
N ASP A 227 14.59 -19.51 4.08
CA ASP A 227 13.74 -18.54 4.73
C ASP A 227 13.11 -19.21 5.94
N THR A 228 13.05 -18.52 7.07
CA THR A 228 12.39 -19.04 8.25
C THR A 228 11.54 -17.94 8.88
N GLY A 229 10.43 -18.33 9.51
CA GLY A 229 9.63 -17.44 10.32
C GLY A 229 9.31 -18.05 11.67
N LEU A 230 9.89 -17.51 12.74
CA LEU A 230 9.48 -17.77 14.12
C LEU A 230 8.58 -16.64 14.59
N GLY A 231 7.35 -16.96 14.99
CA GLY A 231 6.38 -15.97 15.47
C GLY A 231 6.70 -15.53 16.90
N LEU A 232 7.13 -14.28 17.10
CA LEU A 232 7.53 -13.78 18.41
C LEU A 232 6.41 -13.90 19.45
N GLU A 233 5.20 -13.49 19.09
CA GLU A 233 4.02 -13.54 19.96
C GLU A 233 3.67 -14.98 20.37
N ARG A 234 3.85 -15.94 19.46
CA ARG A 234 3.59 -17.37 19.72
C ARG A 234 4.65 -17.96 20.66
N MET A 235 5.92 -17.62 20.43
CA MET A 235 7.01 -18.04 21.33
C MET A 235 6.85 -17.42 22.73
N ALA A 236 6.45 -16.15 22.81
CA ALA A 236 6.16 -15.47 24.08
C ALA A 236 5.04 -16.19 24.84
N ARG A 237 3.94 -16.57 24.17
CA ARG A 237 2.86 -17.37 24.78
C ARG A 237 3.40 -18.66 25.42
N ILE A 238 4.24 -19.40 24.68
CA ILE A 238 4.80 -20.68 25.14
C ILE A 238 5.68 -20.47 26.38
N LEU A 239 6.62 -19.54 26.32
CA LEU A 239 7.62 -19.34 27.37
C LEU A 239 7.04 -18.68 28.63
N GLN A 240 6.10 -17.75 28.47
CA GLN A 240 5.41 -17.07 29.57
C GLN A 240 4.27 -17.91 30.15
N LYS A 241 3.89 -19.00 29.48
CA LYS A 241 2.85 -19.97 29.91
C LYS A 241 1.49 -19.30 30.11
N VAL A 242 1.15 -18.39 29.20
CA VAL A 242 -0.12 -17.66 29.18
C VAL A 242 -1.10 -18.32 28.20
N PRO A 243 -2.42 -18.20 28.41
CA PRO A 243 -3.39 -19.01 27.68
C PRO A 243 -3.50 -18.66 26.19
N ASN A 244 -3.15 -17.43 25.80
CA ASN A 244 -3.21 -16.95 24.41
C ASN A 244 -2.13 -15.89 24.16
N ASN A 245 -1.94 -15.51 22.89
CA ASN A 245 -0.88 -14.58 22.51
C ASN A 245 -1.09 -13.14 23.02
N TYR A 246 -2.33 -12.74 23.33
CA TYR A 246 -2.66 -11.39 23.78
C TYR A 246 -2.29 -11.14 25.24
N GLU A 247 -2.17 -12.21 26.03
CA GLU A 247 -1.83 -12.16 27.45
C GLU A 247 -0.31 -12.21 27.68
N THR A 248 0.48 -11.87 26.66
CA THR A 248 1.94 -11.75 26.73
C THR A 248 2.35 -10.32 27.06
N ASP A 249 3.59 -10.12 27.50
CA ASP A 249 4.20 -8.80 27.74
C ASP A 249 4.17 -7.86 26.52
N LEU A 250 4.03 -8.42 25.30
CA LEU A 250 3.99 -7.68 24.04
C LEU A 250 2.66 -6.94 23.80
N ILE A 251 1.56 -7.37 24.43
CA ILE A 251 0.21 -6.87 24.12
C ILE A 251 -0.61 -6.60 25.39
N TYR A 252 -0.46 -7.43 26.42
CA TYR A 252 -1.28 -7.35 27.63
C TYR A 252 -1.26 -5.96 28.30
N PRO A 253 -0.13 -5.22 28.39
CA PRO A 253 -0.13 -3.87 28.95
C PRO A 253 -1.07 -2.89 28.22
N ILE A 254 -1.23 -3.07 26.89
CA ILE A 254 -2.14 -2.25 26.08
C ILE A 254 -3.61 -2.61 26.40
N ILE A 255 -3.88 -3.91 26.56
CA ILE A 255 -5.20 -4.45 26.96
C ILE A 255 -5.58 -4.01 28.36
N GLU A 256 -4.62 -4.04 29.29
CA GLU A 256 -4.79 -3.59 30.66
C GLU A 256 -5.16 -2.11 30.70
N LYS A 257 -4.43 -1.27 29.96
CA LYS A 257 -4.77 0.16 29.84
C LYS A 257 -6.17 0.41 29.28
N ALA A 258 -6.57 -0.35 28.26
CA ALA A 258 -7.93 -0.27 27.73
C ALA A 258 -8.99 -0.69 28.78
N SER A 259 -8.70 -1.73 29.56
CA SER A 259 -9.57 -2.23 30.64
C SER A 259 -9.73 -1.21 31.77
N GLU A 260 -8.64 -0.53 32.14
CA GLU A 260 -8.63 0.56 33.12
C GLU A 260 -9.54 1.72 32.68
N LEU A 261 -9.39 2.18 31.43
CA LEU A 261 -10.22 3.26 30.88
C LEU A 261 -11.70 2.85 30.77
N ALA A 262 -11.97 1.56 30.60
CA ALA A 262 -13.31 0.98 30.61
C ALA A 262 -13.85 0.71 32.04
N ASN A 263 -13.08 1.00 33.09
CA ASN A 263 -13.41 0.73 34.49
C ASN A 263 -13.80 -0.73 34.75
N MET A 264 -13.10 -1.68 34.13
CA MET A 264 -13.38 -3.12 34.24
C MET A 264 -12.10 -3.93 34.44
N SER A 265 -12.26 -5.18 34.88
CA SER A 265 -11.17 -6.14 35.03
C SER A 265 -11.19 -7.15 33.87
N TYR A 266 -10.10 -7.24 33.11
CA TYR A 266 -9.95 -8.23 32.04
C TYR A 266 -10.12 -9.68 32.54
N ALA A 267 -9.60 -9.99 33.74
CA ALA A 267 -9.68 -11.32 34.33
C ALA A 267 -11.12 -11.75 34.67
N LEU A 268 -12.01 -10.80 34.98
CA LEU A 268 -13.41 -11.05 35.34
C LEU A 268 -14.39 -10.83 34.17
N ALA A 269 -13.89 -10.33 33.05
CA ALA A 269 -14.68 -10.04 31.87
C ALA A 269 -15.19 -11.33 31.19
N ASP A 270 -16.37 -11.25 30.56
CA ASP A 270 -16.85 -12.30 29.67
C ASP A 270 -16.04 -12.34 28.37
N GLU A 271 -16.20 -13.41 27.58
CA GLU A 271 -15.41 -13.60 26.35
C GLU A 271 -15.69 -12.53 25.29
N GLN A 272 -16.90 -11.95 25.25
CA GLN A 272 -17.23 -10.88 24.31
C GLN A 272 -16.49 -9.58 24.67
N THR A 273 -16.40 -9.27 25.96
CA THR A 273 -15.66 -8.13 26.49
C THR A 273 -14.16 -8.32 26.29
N LYS A 274 -13.62 -9.51 26.56
CA LYS A 274 -12.22 -9.84 26.29
C LYS A 274 -11.88 -9.74 24.80
N LEU A 275 -12.77 -10.20 23.91
CA LEU A 275 -12.58 -10.07 22.47
C LEU A 275 -12.38 -8.60 22.07
N LYS A 276 -13.26 -7.70 22.52
CA LYS A 276 -13.16 -6.26 22.22
C LYS A 276 -11.85 -5.66 22.77
N LEU A 277 -11.46 -6.03 23.98
CA LEU A 277 -10.20 -5.58 24.58
C LEU A 277 -8.98 -6.09 23.79
N LYS A 278 -8.99 -7.34 23.32
CA LYS A 278 -7.95 -7.89 22.45
C LYS A 278 -7.87 -7.17 21.10
N VAL A 279 -9.02 -6.85 20.50
CA VAL A 279 -9.10 -6.03 19.28
C VAL A 279 -8.46 -4.66 19.50
N VAL A 280 -8.76 -3.99 20.62
CA VAL A 280 -8.12 -2.71 20.98
C VAL A 280 -6.60 -2.86 21.09
N GLY A 281 -6.12 -3.87 21.82
CA GLY A 281 -4.69 -4.09 22.03
C GLY A 281 -3.91 -4.36 20.73
N ASP A 282 -4.39 -5.31 19.93
CA ASP A 282 -3.73 -5.74 18.69
C ASP A 282 -3.75 -4.65 17.62
N HIS A 283 -4.93 -4.10 17.32
CA HIS A 283 -5.07 -3.14 16.24
C HIS A 283 -4.39 -1.81 16.57
N LEU A 284 -4.43 -1.35 17.82
CA LEU A 284 -3.74 -0.13 18.19
C LEU A 284 -2.21 -0.27 18.07
N ARG A 285 -1.65 -1.44 18.42
CA ARG A 285 -0.24 -1.75 18.15
C ARG A 285 0.06 -1.65 16.65
N ALA A 286 -0.78 -2.23 15.79
CA ALA A 286 -0.63 -2.14 14.34
C ALA A 286 -0.69 -0.69 13.81
N ILE A 287 -1.65 0.10 14.28
CA ILE A 287 -1.87 1.48 13.85
C ILE A 287 -0.65 2.37 14.18
N VAL A 288 -0.12 2.26 15.40
CA VAL A 288 1.05 3.05 15.83
C VAL A 288 2.25 2.79 14.92
N TYR A 289 2.54 1.53 14.60
CA TYR A 289 3.63 1.19 13.70
C TYR A 289 3.38 1.64 12.26
N LEU A 290 2.15 1.54 11.75
CA LEU A 290 1.81 2.04 10.40
C LEU A 290 1.99 3.56 10.27
N ILE A 291 1.53 4.33 11.26
CA ILE A 291 1.68 5.79 11.25
C ILE A 291 3.16 6.16 11.44
N SER A 292 3.90 5.43 12.28
CA SER A 292 5.36 5.58 12.40
C SER A 292 6.05 5.39 11.04
N ASP A 293 5.65 4.39 10.26
CA ASP A 293 6.18 4.15 8.92
C ASP A 293 5.60 5.07 7.82
N GLY A 294 4.86 6.12 8.22
CA GLY A 294 4.41 7.20 7.34
C GLY A 294 3.06 6.94 6.66
N VAL A 295 2.33 5.89 7.05
CA VAL A 295 0.99 5.63 6.51
C VAL A 295 -0.06 6.42 7.30
N LEU A 296 -0.69 7.39 6.63
CA LEU A 296 -1.76 8.20 7.23
C LEU A 296 -3.15 7.66 6.89
N PRO A 297 -4.17 7.83 7.76
CA PRO A 297 -5.55 7.47 7.47
C PRO A 297 -6.05 8.11 6.15
N SER A 298 -6.61 7.32 5.24
CA SER A 298 -7.18 7.78 3.96
C SER A 298 -8.28 6.84 3.45
N ASN A 299 -8.92 7.15 2.32
CA ASN A 299 -9.96 6.31 1.73
C ASN A 299 -9.41 5.26 0.73
N ILE A 300 -8.10 5.19 0.52
CA ILE A 300 -7.49 4.31 -0.49
C ILE A 300 -6.20 3.65 0.00
N GLY A 301 -5.88 2.48 -0.57
CA GLY A 301 -4.61 1.79 -0.37
C GLY A 301 -4.27 1.55 1.10
N ARG A 302 -3.03 1.86 1.49
CA ARG A 302 -2.53 1.65 2.86
C ARG A 302 -3.24 2.52 3.89
N GLY A 303 -3.60 3.75 3.51
CA GLY A 303 -4.28 4.67 4.41
C GLY A 303 -5.70 4.21 4.75
N TYR A 304 -6.36 3.50 3.83
CA TYR A 304 -7.63 2.82 4.12
C TYR A 304 -7.49 1.71 5.16
N VAL A 305 -6.39 0.94 5.14
CA VAL A 305 -6.12 -0.08 6.17
C VAL A 305 -5.99 0.57 7.55
N VAL A 306 -5.19 1.63 7.69
CA VAL A 306 -5.03 2.36 8.96
C VAL A 306 -6.38 2.91 9.44
N ARG A 307 -7.13 3.56 8.55
CA ARG A 307 -8.46 4.10 8.84
C ARG A 307 -9.42 3.02 9.33
N ARG A 308 -9.47 1.86 8.65
CA ARG A 308 -10.32 0.72 9.04
C ARG A 308 -9.98 0.22 10.44
N LEU A 309 -8.69 0.04 10.74
CA LEU A 309 -8.25 -0.42 12.06
C LEU A 309 -8.61 0.60 13.16
N ILE A 310 -8.36 1.90 12.94
CA ILE A 310 -8.73 2.95 13.90
C ILE A 310 -10.22 2.87 14.22
N ARG A 311 -11.07 2.80 13.19
CA ARG A 311 -12.53 2.75 13.37
C ARG A 311 -13.00 1.51 14.14
N ARG A 312 -12.38 0.34 13.92
CA ARG A 312 -12.65 -0.87 14.73
C ARG A 312 -12.26 -0.69 16.19
N VAL A 313 -11.08 -0.11 16.47
CA VAL A 313 -10.65 0.16 17.85
C VAL A 313 -11.57 1.15 18.54
N VAL A 314 -11.98 2.23 17.84
CA VAL A 314 -12.91 3.22 18.38
C VAL A 314 -14.26 2.56 18.71
N ARG A 315 -14.84 1.80 17.78
CA ARG A 315 -16.10 1.08 18.02
C ARG A 315 -15.98 0.13 19.21
N ALA A 316 -14.94 -0.69 19.25
CA ALA A 316 -14.70 -1.63 20.34
C ALA A 316 -14.62 -0.90 21.69
N GLY A 317 -13.80 0.15 21.79
CA GLY A 317 -13.65 0.95 23.02
C GLY A 317 -14.94 1.66 23.45
N ARG A 318 -15.69 2.26 22.52
CA ARG A 318 -16.98 2.90 22.85
C ARG A 318 -18.01 1.89 23.32
N SER A 319 -18.06 0.71 22.72
CA SER A 319 -18.95 -0.38 23.15
C SER A 319 -18.56 -0.98 24.51
N LEU A 320 -17.33 -0.76 24.98
CA LEU A 320 -16.85 -1.09 26.33
C LEU A 320 -17.16 0.02 27.34
N GLY A 321 -17.73 1.15 26.90
CA GLY A 321 -18.02 2.30 27.74
C GLY A 321 -16.83 3.24 27.97
N ILE A 322 -15.74 3.09 27.22
CA ILE A 322 -14.58 3.99 27.32
C ILE A 322 -15.02 5.40 26.89
N LYS A 323 -14.79 6.37 27.79
CA LYS A 323 -14.98 7.80 27.54
C LYS A 323 -13.60 8.44 27.38
N GLY A 324 -13.44 9.36 26.44
CA GLY A 324 -12.18 10.09 26.32
C GLY A 324 -12.02 11.21 27.34
N GLU A 325 -10.83 11.80 27.36
CA GLU A 325 -10.46 12.83 28.34
C GLU A 325 -11.05 14.21 28.00
N VAL A 326 -12.31 14.42 28.40
CA VAL A 326 -12.87 15.75 28.73
C VAL A 326 -13.84 15.53 29.89
N GLN A 327 -13.59 16.18 31.04
CA GLN A 327 -14.54 16.19 32.15
C GLN A 327 -15.89 16.72 31.62
N ASP A 328 -16.91 15.87 31.72
CA ASP A 328 -18.34 16.13 31.45
C ASP A 328 -18.90 15.95 30.02
N ASN A 329 -18.13 15.55 28.98
CA ASN A 329 -18.71 15.22 27.66
C ASN A 329 -18.16 13.91 27.04
N LEU A 330 -19.03 13.17 26.32
CA LEU A 330 -18.71 11.97 25.54
C LEU A 330 -17.73 12.22 24.36
N GLU A 331 -17.34 13.46 24.13
CA GLU A 331 -16.59 13.96 22.96
C GLU A 331 -15.06 13.85 23.08
N GLY A 332 -14.49 13.39 24.19
CA GLY A 332 -13.05 13.23 24.32
C GLY A 332 -12.50 12.06 23.48
N ALA A 333 -11.24 12.13 23.06
CA ALA A 333 -10.50 11.02 22.46
C ALA A 333 -9.85 10.14 23.56
N PHE A 334 -9.79 8.82 23.36
CA PHE A 334 -9.12 7.89 24.27
C PHE A 334 -7.94 7.13 23.63
N LEU A 335 -7.88 7.05 22.29
CA LEU A 335 -6.79 6.34 21.61
C LEU A 335 -5.40 6.86 21.96
N PRO A 336 -5.15 8.19 22.09
CA PRO A 336 -3.83 8.69 22.48
C PRO A 336 -3.31 8.11 23.80
N ALA A 337 -4.17 8.01 24.83
CA ALA A 337 -3.80 7.50 26.15
C ALA A 337 -3.42 6.01 26.14
N ILE A 338 -4.05 5.20 25.27
CA ILE A 338 -3.66 3.79 25.10
C ILE A 338 -2.42 3.69 24.22
N ALA A 339 -2.29 4.54 23.20
CA ALA A 339 -1.16 4.54 22.28
C ALA A 339 0.17 4.89 22.97
N GLU A 340 0.16 5.69 24.03
CA GLU A 340 1.34 5.94 24.86
C GLU A 340 1.97 4.65 25.39
N ILE A 341 1.17 3.67 25.83
CA ILE A 341 1.66 2.35 26.26
C ILE A 341 2.34 1.61 25.11
N VAL A 342 1.76 1.69 23.90
CA VAL A 342 2.37 1.10 22.71
C VAL A 342 3.73 1.76 22.43
N MET A 343 3.84 3.08 22.57
CA MET A 343 5.08 3.82 22.34
C MET A 343 6.15 3.47 23.37
N GLU A 344 5.78 3.31 24.64
CA GLU A 344 6.67 2.85 25.70
C GLU A 344 7.25 1.48 25.39
N LEU A 345 6.40 0.52 25.03
CA LEU A 345 6.81 -0.83 24.62
C LEU A 345 7.68 -0.82 23.35
N SER A 346 7.46 0.13 22.45
CA SER A 346 8.13 0.17 21.14
C SER A 346 9.46 0.91 21.14
N THR A 347 9.73 1.77 22.14
CA THR A 347 10.87 2.71 22.12
C THR A 347 12.24 2.03 21.97
N HIS A 348 12.39 0.81 22.48
CA HIS A 348 13.64 0.04 22.38
C HIS A 348 13.73 -0.82 21.13
N ILE A 349 12.61 -0.99 20.41
CA ILE A 349 12.48 -1.82 19.21
C ILE A 349 12.60 -0.96 17.95
N ASP A 350 11.91 0.18 17.94
CA ASP A 350 11.93 1.16 16.86
C ASP A 350 11.94 2.59 17.43
N SER A 351 13.08 3.26 17.27
CA SER A 351 13.24 4.65 17.70
C SER A 351 12.33 5.62 16.96
N ASP A 352 11.89 5.28 15.74
CA ASP A 352 11.02 6.15 14.95
C ASP A 352 9.66 6.34 15.60
N VAL A 353 9.15 5.35 16.34
CA VAL A 353 7.89 5.47 17.07
C VAL A 353 7.97 6.60 18.08
N LYS A 354 9.09 6.70 18.81
CA LYS A 354 9.32 7.79 19.77
C LYS A 354 9.53 9.13 19.07
N ILE A 355 10.29 9.16 17.99
CA ILE A 355 10.57 10.39 17.22
C ILE A 355 9.27 10.96 16.64
N LYS A 356 8.37 10.09 16.16
CA LYS A 356 7.12 10.46 15.49
C LYS A 356 5.91 10.47 16.42
N ALA A 357 6.10 10.24 17.72
CA ALA A 357 5.04 10.19 18.72
C ALA A 357 4.04 11.36 18.64
N PRO A 358 4.47 12.65 18.53
CA PRO A 358 3.52 13.76 18.43
C PRO A 358 2.55 13.63 17.25
N ARG A 359 3.06 13.22 16.08
CA ARG A 359 2.26 13.01 14.87
C ARG A 359 1.32 11.81 15.00
N ILE A 360 1.80 10.72 15.60
CA ILE A 360 0.98 9.52 15.84
C ILE A 360 -0.22 9.86 16.73
N LEU A 361 0.02 10.54 17.86
CA LEU A 361 -1.04 10.94 18.79
C LEU A 361 -2.04 11.92 18.14
N GLU A 362 -1.54 12.87 17.34
CA GLU A 362 -2.38 13.84 16.63
C GLU A 362 -3.32 13.17 15.62
N GLU A 363 -2.81 12.28 14.76
CA GLU A 363 -3.63 11.61 13.76
C GLU A 363 -4.64 10.64 14.39
N LEU A 364 -4.25 9.92 15.45
CA LEU A 364 -5.17 9.09 16.24
C LEU A 364 -6.32 9.90 16.82
N LYS A 365 -6.00 11.01 17.50
CA LYS A 365 -7.00 11.91 18.08
C LYS A 365 -7.95 12.44 17.02
N LYS A 366 -7.40 12.90 15.90
CA LYS A 366 -8.17 13.51 14.82
C LYS A 366 -9.13 12.52 14.14
N GLU A 367 -8.65 11.33 13.77
CA GLU A 367 -9.52 10.32 13.14
C GLU A 367 -10.54 9.76 14.15
N GLU A 368 -10.19 9.60 15.43
CA GLU A 368 -11.15 9.20 16.47
C GLU A 368 -12.29 10.23 16.61
N LEU A 369 -11.95 11.52 16.81
CA LEU A 369 -12.96 12.56 17.01
C LEU A 369 -13.87 12.71 15.79
N HIS A 370 -13.31 12.60 14.59
CA HIS A 370 -14.10 12.60 13.36
C HIS A 370 -15.07 11.42 13.33
N PHE A 371 -14.57 10.21 13.64
CA PHE A 371 -15.36 9.00 13.50
C PHE A 371 -16.45 8.86 14.57
N VAL A 372 -16.21 9.31 15.81
CA VAL A 372 -17.23 9.26 16.88
C VAL A 372 -18.52 9.98 16.47
N GLN A 373 -18.42 11.11 15.78
CA GLN A 373 -19.58 11.87 15.27
C GLN A 373 -20.41 11.08 14.25
N THR A 374 -19.74 10.25 13.46
CA THR A 374 -20.32 9.37 12.43
C THR A 374 -20.93 8.12 13.06
N LEU A 375 -20.23 7.54 14.05
CA LEU A 375 -20.56 6.26 14.68
C LEU A 375 -21.95 6.29 15.31
N GLU A 376 -22.24 7.28 16.16
CA GLU A 376 -23.52 7.36 16.90
C GLU A 376 -24.73 7.40 15.96
N ARG A 377 -24.63 8.15 14.85
CA ARG A 377 -25.73 8.28 13.89
C ARG A 377 -25.91 7.00 13.06
N GLY A 378 -24.80 6.38 12.67
CA GLY A 378 -24.82 5.17 11.85
C GLY A 378 -25.25 3.92 12.62
N GLU A 379 -24.85 3.76 13.89
CA GLU A 379 -25.23 2.61 14.72
C GLU A 379 -26.75 2.56 14.96
N ILE A 380 -27.39 3.68 15.28
CA ILE A 380 -28.85 3.75 15.47
C ILE A 380 -29.59 3.33 14.20
N LEU A 381 -29.13 3.79 13.03
CA LEU A 381 -29.75 3.44 11.76
C LEU A 381 -29.53 1.96 11.43
N LEU A 382 -28.31 1.46 11.64
CA LEU A 382 -27.97 0.07 11.38
C LEU A 382 -28.77 -0.87 12.28
N GLU A 383 -28.89 -0.60 13.58
CA GLU A 383 -29.73 -1.40 14.49
C GLU A 383 -31.16 -1.53 13.99
N LYS A 384 -31.75 -0.42 13.51
CA LYS A 384 -33.08 -0.44 12.91
C LYS A 384 -33.13 -1.31 11.66
N MET A 385 -32.16 -1.16 10.75
CA MET A 385 -32.10 -1.96 9.53
C MET A 385 -31.91 -3.46 9.81
N LEU A 386 -31.12 -3.81 10.81
CA LEU A 386 -30.91 -5.20 11.24
C LEU A 386 -32.19 -5.80 11.84
N ALA A 387 -32.90 -5.05 12.68
CA ALA A 387 -34.19 -5.48 13.23
C ALA A 387 -35.23 -5.71 12.11
N ASP A 388 -35.27 -4.82 11.11
CA ASP A 388 -36.13 -4.96 9.95
C ASP A 388 -35.74 -6.18 9.10
N ALA A 389 -34.45 -6.42 8.86
CA ALA A 389 -33.95 -7.58 8.13
C ALA A 389 -34.31 -8.91 8.82
N LEU A 390 -34.12 -9.01 10.14
CA LEU A 390 -34.48 -10.18 10.95
C LEU A 390 -35.99 -10.43 10.93
N SER A 391 -36.81 -9.37 11.08
CA SER A 391 -38.28 -9.46 11.04
C SER A 391 -38.79 -9.92 9.67
N ASN A 392 -38.19 -9.42 8.58
CA ASN A 392 -38.55 -9.80 7.22
C ASN A 392 -38.14 -11.24 6.90
N ALA A 393 -36.96 -11.68 7.36
CA ALA A 393 -36.51 -13.06 7.24
C ALA A 393 -37.46 -14.04 7.95
N GLN A 394 -37.89 -13.73 9.17
CA GLN A 394 -38.87 -14.53 9.91
C GLN A 394 -40.21 -14.65 9.18
N LYS A 395 -40.67 -13.59 8.51
CA LYS A 395 -41.94 -13.60 7.76
C LYS A 395 -41.86 -14.31 6.42
N SER A 396 -40.71 -14.24 5.76
CA SER A 396 -40.50 -14.76 4.39
C SER A 396 -39.86 -16.16 4.35
N GLY A 397 -39.31 -16.64 5.47
CA GLY A 397 -38.55 -17.90 5.53
C GLY A 397 -37.21 -17.83 4.82
N THR A 398 -36.68 -16.63 4.56
CA THR A 398 -35.39 -16.39 3.90
C THR A 398 -34.30 -16.09 4.93
N MET A 399 -33.03 -16.15 4.51
CA MET A 399 -31.91 -15.73 5.37
C MET A 399 -31.96 -14.21 5.61
N PRO A 400 -31.74 -13.73 6.85
CA PRO A 400 -31.64 -12.29 7.14
C PRO A 400 -30.51 -11.66 6.33
N CYS A 401 -30.83 -10.64 5.53
CA CYS A 401 -29.88 -9.94 4.69
C CYS A 401 -30.18 -8.44 4.64
N LEU A 402 -29.15 -7.62 4.83
CA LEU A 402 -29.15 -6.19 4.59
C LEU A 402 -28.95 -5.94 3.09
N SER A 403 -29.80 -5.11 2.48
CA SER A 403 -29.68 -4.82 1.05
C SER A 403 -28.44 -3.98 0.75
N GLY A 404 -27.89 -4.14 -0.46
CA GLY A 404 -26.75 -3.33 -0.90
C GLY A 404 -27.05 -1.83 -0.92
N LYS A 405 -28.31 -1.44 -1.12
CA LYS A 405 -28.79 -0.05 -1.03
C LYS A 405 -28.76 0.49 0.38
N ASP A 406 -29.13 -0.32 1.37
CA ASP A 406 -29.09 0.08 2.78
C ASP A 406 -27.64 0.22 3.26
N ALA A 407 -26.78 -0.71 2.87
CA ALA A 407 -25.33 -0.61 3.10
C ALA A 407 -24.73 0.63 2.42
N PHE A 408 -25.14 0.91 1.17
CA PHE A 408 -24.70 2.09 0.44
C PHE A 408 -25.21 3.39 1.07
N LEU A 409 -26.45 3.43 1.56
CA LEU A 409 -27.00 4.58 2.28
C LEU A 409 -26.19 4.88 3.55
N LEU A 410 -25.89 3.85 4.35
CA LEU A 410 -25.04 3.96 5.54
C LEU A 410 -23.67 4.56 5.18
N TYR A 411 -23.05 4.05 4.11
CA TYR A 411 -21.75 4.51 3.63
C TYR A 411 -21.78 5.94 3.08
N ASP A 412 -22.64 6.22 2.11
CA ASP A 412 -22.64 7.47 1.34
C ASP A 412 -23.24 8.64 2.12
N THR A 413 -24.39 8.43 2.76
CA THR A 413 -25.13 9.50 3.45
C THR A 413 -24.69 9.69 4.90
N PHE A 414 -24.42 8.59 5.59
CA PHE A 414 -24.09 8.64 7.03
C PHE A 414 -22.60 8.48 7.31
N GLY A 415 -21.77 8.25 6.29
CA GLY A 415 -20.31 8.06 6.43
C GLY A 415 -19.93 6.77 7.16
N PHE A 416 -20.90 5.87 7.39
CA PHE A 416 -20.71 4.67 8.18
C PHE A 416 -20.02 3.58 7.34
N PRO A 417 -18.84 3.08 7.75
CA PRO A 417 -18.02 2.23 6.90
C PRO A 417 -18.72 0.89 6.60
N VAL A 418 -18.70 0.45 5.33
CA VAL A 418 -19.32 -0.82 4.92
C VAL A 418 -18.69 -2.03 5.62
N GLU A 419 -17.42 -1.92 6.00
CA GLU A 419 -16.71 -2.98 6.72
C GLU A 419 -17.27 -3.14 8.14
N LEU A 420 -17.58 -2.03 8.81
CA LEU A 420 -18.25 -2.06 10.11
C LEU A 420 -19.70 -2.50 9.98
N THR A 421 -20.41 -2.06 8.93
CA THR A 421 -21.76 -2.55 8.62
C THR A 421 -21.77 -4.07 8.51
N THR A 422 -20.82 -4.64 7.77
CA THR A 422 -20.69 -6.09 7.56
C THR A 422 -20.38 -6.80 8.88
N GLU A 423 -19.39 -6.31 9.63
CA GLU A 423 -19.00 -6.88 10.93
C GLU A 423 -20.16 -6.90 11.94
N ILE A 424 -20.88 -5.78 12.08
CA ILE A 424 -22.03 -5.66 12.98
C ILE A 424 -23.19 -6.55 12.52
N ALA A 425 -23.44 -6.60 11.21
CA ALA A 425 -24.50 -7.45 10.67
C ALA A 425 -24.23 -8.93 10.97
N GLU A 426 -22.99 -9.39 10.77
CA GLU A 426 -22.57 -10.75 11.08
C GLU A 426 -22.71 -11.10 12.57
N GLU A 427 -22.37 -10.17 13.47
CA GLU A 427 -22.59 -10.33 14.92
C GLU A 427 -24.07 -10.57 15.27
N HIS A 428 -25.00 -10.07 14.45
CA HIS A 428 -26.44 -10.24 14.61
C HIS A 428 -27.02 -11.38 13.75
N GLY A 429 -26.17 -12.15 13.07
CA GLY A 429 -26.59 -13.24 12.17
C GLY A 429 -27.26 -12.75 10.88
N VAL A 430 -26.93 -11.54 10.42
CA VAL A 430 -27.45 -10.91 9.19
C VAL A 430 -26.31 -10.79 8.18
N THR A 431 -26.53 -11.18 6.93
CA THR A 431 -25.54 -10.98 5.85
C THR A 431 -25.70 -9.62 5.19
N VAL A 432 -24.69 -9.12 4.50
CA VAL A 432 -24.79 -7.88 3.69
C VAL A 432 -24.64 -8.24 2.21
N ASP A 433 -25.53 -7.71 1.37
CA ASP A 433 -25.43 -7.84 -0.09
C ASP A 433 -24.34 -6.90 -0.66
N MET A 434 -23.10 -7.40 -0.64
CA MET A 434 -21.94 -6.68 -1.17
C MET A 434 -22.00 -6.44 -2.68
N ASN A 435 -22.60 -7.36 -3.44
CA ASN A 435 -22.77 -7.18 -4.88
C ASN A 435 -23.72 -6.00 -5.18
N GLY A 436 -24.81 -5.89 -4.42
CA GLY A 436 -25.72 -4.75 -4.51
C GLY A 436 -25.04 -3.44 -4.08
N PHE A 437 -24.19 -3.47 -3.04
CA PHE A 437 -23.42 -2.31 -2.61
C PHE A 437 -22.45 -1.83 -3.70
N ASP A 438 -21.71 -2.75 -4.32
CA ASP A 438 -20.77 -2.45 -5.40
C ASP A 438 -21.47 -1.88 -6.64
N GLN A 439 -22.68 -2.36 -6.94
CA GLN A 439 -23.52 -1.79 -8.01
C GLN A 439 -23.90 -0.33 -7.72
N GLU A 440 -24.26 0.00 -6.47
CA GLU A 440 -24.57 1.39 -6.10
C GLU A 440 -23.31 2.27 -6.09
N MET A 441 -22.17 1.75 -5.64
CA MET A 441 -20.87 2.43 -5.74
C MET A 441 -20.49 2.74 -7.20
N GLU A 442 -20.67 1.79 -8.11
CA GLU A 442 -20.39 2.01 -9.53
C GLU A 442 -21.43 2.96 -10.17
N ASN A 443 -22.69 2.91 -9.75
CA ASN A 443 -23.69 3.90 -10.14
C ASN A 443 -23.28 5.31 -9.69
N GLN A 444 -22.83 5.48 -8.45
CA GLN A 444 -22.32 6.75 -7.94
C GLN A 444 -21.10 7.22 -8.73
N ARG A 445 -20.12 6.35 -8.97
CA ARG A 445 -18.95 6.67 -9.80
C ARG A 445 -19.34 7.04 -11.21
N ARG A 446 -20.29 6.33 -11.83
CA ARG A 446 -20.81 6.64 -13.16
C ARG A 446 -21.54 7.97 -13.17
N LEU A 447 -22.29 8.33 -12.13
CA LEU A 447 -22.95 9.63 -12.01
C LEU A 447 -21.93 10.77 -11.80
N SER A 448 -20.92 10.56 -10.95
CA SER A 448 -19.80 11.50 -10.78
C SER A 448 -18.95 11.64 -12.04
N ARG A 449 -18.74 10.56 -12.79
CA ARG A 449 -18.08 10.54 -14.10
C ARG A 449 -18.95 11.15 -15.19
N ALA A 450 -20.27 10.95 -15.20
CA ALA A 450 -21.18 11.60 -16.14
C ALA A 450 -21.28 13.12 -15.89
N ALA A 451 -21.06 13.55 -14.64
CA ALA A 451 -20.86 14.95 -14.29
C ALA A 451 -19.46 15.50 -14.65
N HIS A 452 -18.50 14.63 -15.03
CA HIS A 452 -17.14 14.99 -15.46
C HIS A 452 -16.83 14.68 -16.94
N ASN A 453 -17.64 13.83 -17.59
CA ASN A 453 -17.49 13.36 -18.96
C ASN A 453 -18.58 13.99 -19.83
N VAL A 454 -18.39 15.27 -20.13
CA VAL A 454 -18.63 15.71 -21.50
C VAL A 454 -17.34 15.34 -22.25
N VAL A 455 -17.41 14.22 -22.97
CA VAL A 455 -16.41 13.66 -23.91
C VAL A 455 -15.29 12.78 -23.32
N LYS A 456 -15.52 11.46 -23.29
CA LYS A 456 -14.53 10.41 -23.58
C LYS A 456 -15.25 9.25 -24.28
N ILE A 457 -14.84 8.93 -25.50
CA ILE A 457 -15.26 7.73 -26.23
C ILE A 457 -14.05 6.79 -26.22
N GLU A 458 -14.20 5.64 -25.56
CA GLU A 458 -13.37 4.47 -25.78
C GLU A 458 -13.94 3.73 -27.00
N ALA A 459 -13.08 3.37 -27.95
CA ALA A 459 -13.45 2.48 -29.04
C ALA A 459 -13.29 1.04 -28.57
N GLU A 460 -14.38 0.29 -28.61
CA GLU A 460 -14.37 -1.17 -28.66
C GLU A 460 -13.79 -1.66 -30.00
N ASP A 461 -13.31 -2.90 -29.95
CA ASP A 461 -12.85 -3.76 -31.03
C ASP A 461 -11.39 -3.66 -31.48
N GLY A 462 -10.67 -4.71 -31.07
CA GLY A 462 -9.36 -5.06 -31.59
C GLY A 462 -9.41 -5.45 -33.07
N ALA A 463 -8.69 -4.69 -33.87
CA ALA A 463 -8.08 -5.16 -35.11
C ALA A 463 -6.87 -4.26 -35.42
N SER A 464 -5.66 -4.81 -35.29
CA SER A 464 -4.45 -4.18 -35.80
C SER A 464 -4.35 -4.35 -37.31
N PRO A 465 -3.93 -3.29 -38.02
CA PRO A 465 -2.82 -3.41 -38.95
C PRO A 465 -1.72 -2.43 -38.51
N THR A 466 -0.67 -2.95 -37.88
CA THR A 466 0.60 -2.25 -37.69
C THR A 466 1.29 -2.10 -39.05
N GLU A 467 0.95 -1.04 -39.78
CA GLU A 467 1.94 -0.39 -40.65
C GLU A 467 2.79 0.53 -39.77
N TYR A 468 4.09 0.57 -40.06
CA TYR A 468 5.12 1.26 -39.27
C TYR A 468 4.83 2.77 -39.15
N ILE A 469 4.17 3.20 -38.08
CA ILE A 469 4.10 4.61 -37.69
C ILE A 469 5.38 4.92 -36.93
N ASN A 470 6.15 5.88 -37.43
CA ASN A 470 7.38 6.34 -36.76
C ASN A 470 7.02 7.24 -35.56
N GLU A 471 7.94 7.38 -34.61
CA GLU A 471 7.79 8.35 -33.52
C GLU A 471 7.69 9.78 -34.08
N THR A 472 6.85 10.62 -33.48
CA THR A 472 6.74 12.03 -33.88
C THR A 472 7.88 12.84 -33.29
N GLU A 473 8.66 13.55 -34.12
CA GLU A 473 9.68 14.47 -33.63
C GLU A 473 9.04 15.72 -33.00
N PHE A 474 9.19 15.88 -31.68
CA PHE A 474 8.70 17.06 -30.98
C PHE A 474 9.70 18.23 -31.04
N VAL A 475 9.31 19.33 -31.68
CA VAL A 475 10.13 20.56 -31.86
C VAL A 475 9.56 21.77 -31.10
N GLY A 476 8.56 21.53 -30.24
CA GLY A 476 7.81 22.57 -29.54
C GLY A 476 8.54 23.25 -28.39
N TYR A 477 9.75 22.79 -28.06
CA TYR A 477 10.64 23.45 -27.10
C TYR A 477 11.35 24.66 -27.72
N GLU A 478 11.71 24.58 -29.00
CA GLU A 478 12.47 25.60 -29.70
C GLU A 478 11.58 26.54 -30.53
N SER A 479 10.46 26.05 -31.05
CA SER A 479 9.57 26.82 -31.93
C SER A 479 8.09 26.55 -31.68
N LEU A 480 7.25 27.56 -31.93
CA LEU A 480 5.78 27.44 -31.91
C LEU A 480 5.19 27.19 -33.30
N SER A 481 6.02 27.20 -34.34
CA SER A 481 5.63 26.78 -35.69
C SER A 481 6.66 25.86 -36.33
N ALA A 482 6.20 24.93 -37.16
CA ALA A 482 7.08 24.05 -37.93
C ALA A 482 6.40 23.58 -39.21
N GLN A 483 7.20 23.38 -40.25
CA GLN A 483 6.78 22.59 -41.41
C GLN A 483 6.78 21.10 -41.04
N ALA A 484 5.72 20.40 -41.41
CA ALA A 484 5.50 18.98 -41.13
C ALA A 484 4.79 18.30 -42.30
N VAL A 485 4.81 16.97 -42.32
CA VAL A 485 4.11 16.14 -43.30
C VAL A 485 3.04 15.34 -42.58
N VAL A 486 1.84 15.29 -43.16
CA VAL A 486 0.74 14.43 -42.69
C VAL A 486 1.08 12.97 -43.00
N GLU A 487 1.35 12.17 -41.97
CA GLU A 487 1.64 10.74 -42.12
C GLU A 487 0.37 9.89 -42.13
N SER A 488 -0.63 10.28 -41.36
CA SER A 488 -1.90 9.57 -41.27
C SER A 488 -3.05 10.49 -40.88
N LEU A 489 -4.25 10.14 -41.34
CA LEU A 489 -5.52 10.78 -40.99
C LEU A 489 -6.48 9.72 -40.51
N MET A 490 -7.22 10.00 -39.44
CA MET A 490 -8.27 9.13 -38.94
C MET A 490 -9.57 9.90 -38.72
N VAL A 491 -10.69 9.27 -39.04
CA VAL A 491 -12.04 9.76 -38.75
C VAL A 491 -12.78 8.64 -38.04
N ASN A 492 -13.30 8.92 -36.83
CA ASN A 492 -13.97 7.93 -35.99
C ASN A 492 -13.13 6.65 -35.77
N GLY A 493 -11.81 6.80 -35.57
CA GLY A 493 -10.89 5.68 -35.36
C GLY A 493 -10.53 4.88 -36.60
N SER A 494 -11.06 5.21 -37.78
CA SER A 494 -10.73 4.55 -39.04
C SER A 494 -9.77 5.37 -39.89
N PRO A 495 -8.70 4.77 -40.46
CA PRO A 495 -7.75 5.48 -41.31
C PRO A 495 -8.39 5.90 -42.63
N VAL A 496 -8.08 7.11 -43.09
CA VAL A 496 -8.59 7.69 -44.34
C VAL A 496 -7.46 8.38 -45.11
N ILE A 497 -7.59 8.47 -46.43
CA ILE A 497 -6.58 9.13 -47.28
C ILE A 497 -6.78 10.65 -47.40
N GLN A 498 -8.00 11.13 -47.14
CA GLN A 498 -8.34 12.55 -47.18
C GLN A 498 -9.56 12.87 -46.30
N VAL A 499 -9.64 14.10 -45.80
CA VAL A 499 -10.78 14.63 -45.02
C VAL A 499 -11.16 16.01 -45.50
N SER A 500 -12.45 16.22 -45.74
CA SER A 500 -13.00 17.49 -46.23
C SER A 500 -13.52 18.39 -45.12
N GLU A 501 -13.67 19.67 -45.44
CA GLU A 501 -14.28 20.72 -44.63
C GLU A 501 -15.52 20.26 -43.83
N GLY A 502 -15.59 20.73 -42.58
CA GLY A 502 -16.70 20.49 -41.66
C GLY A 502 -16.62 19.18 -40.86
N ASN A 503 -15.64 18.32 -41.14
CA ASN A 503 -15.47 17.05 -40.43
C ASN A 503 -14.38 17.16 -39.34
N ASP A 504 -14.61 16.43 -38.25
CA ASP A 504 -13.59 16.18 -37.24
C ASP A 504 -12.57 15.16 -37.74
N VAL A 505 -11.31 15.34 -37.33
CA VAL A 505 -10.18 14.56 -37.81
C VAL A 505 -9.13 14.39 -36.70
N GLU A 506 -8.49 13.24 -36.69
CA GLU A 506 -7.24 13.02 -35.96
C GLU A 506 -6.09 12.96 -36.96
N VAL A 507 -5.06 13.79 -36.74
CA VAL A 507 -3.92 13.98 -37.66
C VAL A 507 -2.64 13.53 -36.98
N LEU A 508 -1.88 12.67 -37.65
CA LEU A 508 -0.52 12.30 -37.25
C LEU A 508 0.47 13.02 -38.17
N LEU A 509 1.46 13.64 -37.56
CA LEU A 509 2.54 14.36 -38.24
C LEU A 509 3.87 13.67 -37.96
N ASN A 510 4.79 13.75 -38.92
CA ASN A 510 6.16 13.29 -38.72
C ASN A 510 6.92 14.10 -37.64
N ARG A 511 6.58 15.39 -37.50
CA ARG A 511 7.11 16.30 -36.48
C ARG A 511 6.07 17.33 -36.07
N THR A 512 6.14 17.84 -34.85
CA THR A 512 5.15 18.82 -34.37
C THR A 512 5.69 19.82 -33.34
N PRO A 513 5.28 21.10 -33.39
CA PRO A 513 5.50 22.06 -32.31
C PRO A 513 4.46 21.95 -31.19
N PHE A 514 3.37 21.19 -31.38
CA PHE A 514 2.28 21.06 -30.43
C PHE A 514 2.64 20.11 -29.29
N TYR A 515 2.52 20.57 -28.06
CA TYR A 515 2.67 19.77 -26.87
C TYR A 515 1.43 18.89 -26.69
N ALA A 516 1.66 17.59 -26.50
CA ALA A 516 0.60 16.63 -26.18
C ALA A 516 0.35 16.58 -24.67
N GLU A 517 -0.90 16.38 -24.27
CA GLU A 517 -1.29 16.27 -22.86
C GLU A 517 -0.39 15.30 -22.10
N SER A 518 0.32 15.81 -21.09
CA SER A 518 1.29 15.06 -20.30
C SER A 518 1.77 15.87 -19.10
N GLY A 519 2.12 15.21 -18.00
CA GLY A 519 2.60 15.84 -16.76
C GLY A 519 1.58 16.83 -16.15
N GLY A 520 0.29 16.53 -16.28
CA GLY A 520 -0.82 17.38 -15.82
C GLY A 520 -1.15 18.58 -16.72
N GLN A 521 -0.33 18.91 -17.72
CA GLN A 521 -0.65 19.98 -18.69
C GLN A 521 -1.48 19.46 -19.85
N ILE A 522 -2.54 20.19 -20.20
CA ILE A 522 -3.41 19.90 -21.35
C ILE A 522 -2.68 20.09 -22.68
N GLY A 523 -3.16 19.41 -23.73
CA GLY A 523 -2.62 19.52 -25.08
C GLY A 523 -2.79 20.93 -25.66
N ASP A 524 -1.88 21.33 -26.54
CA ASP A 524 -1.95 22.64 -27.20
C ASP A 524 -3.11 22.76 -28.17
N HIS A 525 -3.53 24.02 -28.37
CA HIS A 525 -4.43 24.41 -29.45
C HIS A 525 -3.68 25.20 -30.51
N GLY A 526 -4.23 25.25 -31.72
CA GLY A 526 -3.62 25.97 -32.83
C GLY A 526 -4.21 25.56 -34.16
N PHE A 527 -3.43 25.69 -35.22
CA PHE A 527 -3.87 25.43 -36.57
C PHE A 527 -2.83 24.68 -37.39
N LEU A 528 -3.28 23.87 -38.34
CA LEU A 528 -2.49 23.36 -39.45
C LEU A 528 -2.92 24.07 -40.72
N TYR A 529 -1.96 24.61 -41.47
CA TYR A 529 -2.21 25.28 -42.74
C TYR A 529 -1.60 24.49 -43.89
N VAL A 530 -2.41 24.14 -44.88
CA VAL A 530 -1.92 23.63 -46.16
C VAL A 530 -1.75 24.82 -47.10
N THR A 531 -0.53 25.02 -47.61
CA THR A 531 -0.23 26.08 -48.57
C THR A 531 -0.17 25.52 -49.99
N GLY A 532 -0.84 26.19 -50.93
CA GLY A 532 -0.71 25.94 -52.37
C GLY A 532 0.38 26.81 -53.00
N GLY A 533 0.67 26.57 -54.29
CA GLY A 533 1.48 27.49 -55.08
C GLY A 533 0.84 28.89 -55.12
N GLU A 534 1.67 29.94 -54.99
CA GLU A 534 1.27 31.36 -54.86
C GLU A 534 0.74 31.82 -53.48
N ASN A 535 1.19 31.23 -52.37
CA ASN A 535 0.86 31.66 -50.99
C ASN A 535 -0.64 31.63 -50.65
N GLN A 536 -1.45 30.93 -51.43
CA GLN A 536 -2.87 30.77 -51.12
C GLN A 536 -3.06 29.55 -50.20
N GLN A 537 -3.69 29.77 -49.05
CA GLN A 537 -4.07 28.68 -48.13
C GLN A 537 -5.15 27.84 -48.80
N THR A 538 -4.89 26.55 -48.97
CA THR A 538 -5.81 25.61 -49.65
C THR A 538 -6.61 24.74 -48.68
N ALA A 539 -6.13 24.61 -47.44
CA ALA A 539 -6.89 24.01 -46.35
C ALA A 539 -6.43 24.53 -44.98
N VAL A 540 -7.35 24.58 -44.02
CA VAL A 540 -7.10 25.00 -42.64
C VAL A 540 -7.71 23.98 -41.70
N VAL A 541 -6.93 23.47 -40.76
CA VAL A 541 -7.39 22.58 -39.69
C VAL A 541 -7.21 23.26 -38.35
N GLU A 542 -8.28 23.37 -37.58
CA GLU A 542 -8.21 23.86 -36.20
C GLU A 542 -7.93 22.69 -35.26
N ILE A 543 -6.82 22.74 -34.54
CA ILE A 543 -6.43 21.76 -33.53
C ILE A 543 -6.94 22.23 -32.17
N LYS A 544 -7.71 21.37 -31.51
CA LYS A 544 -8.37 21.63 -30.22
C LYS A 544 -7.85 20.75 -29.09
N ASP A 545 -7.09 19.72 -29.41
CA ASP A 545 -6.47 18.84 -28.41
C ASP A 545 -5.34 18.05 -29.06
N VAL A 546 -4.34 17.66 -28.28
CA VAL A 546 -3.21 16.86 -28.73
C VAL A 546 -2.89 15.83 -27.65
N GLN A 547 -2.90 14.56 -28.02
CA GLN A 547 -2.77 13.43 -27.10
C GLN A 547 -1.59 12.54 -27.49
N LYS A 548 -0.98 11.85 -26.53
CA LYS A 548 0.02 10.81 -26.80
C LYS A 548 -0.64 9.45 -26.97
N SER A 549 -0.19 8.67 -27.94
CA SER A 549 -0.60 7.27 -28.14
C SER A 549 0.63 6.38 -28.36
N LEU A 550 0.57 5.12 -27.92
CA LEU A 550 1.58 4.06 -28.17
C LEU A 550 3.05 4.53 -28.06
N GLY A 551 3.39 5.33 -27.05
CA GLY A 551 4.72 5.94 -26.89
C GLY A 551 4.72 7.44 -27.23
N ASP A 552 5.64 7.87 -28.09
CA ASP A 552 5.82 9.27 -28.51
C ASP A 552 5.15 9.61 -29.86
N ILE A 553 3.97 9.02 -30.12
CA ILE A 553 3.12 9.40 -31.27
C ILE A 553 2.15 10.49 -30.82
N PHE A 554 2.17 11.63 -31.51
CA PHE A 554 1.34 12.79 -31.18
C PHE A 554 0.11 12.81 -32.09
N VAL A 555 -1.07 12.65 -31.48
CA VAL A 555 -2.36 12.63 -32.16
C VAL A 555 -3.02 14.01 -32.03
N HIS A 556 -3.09 14.75 -33.13
CA HIS A 556 -3.69 16.09 -33.16
C HIS A 556 -5.18 15.98 -33.49
N LYS A 557 -6.04 16.35 -32.55
CA LYS A 557 -7.50 16.26 -32.70
C LYS A 557 -8.05 17.63 -33.07
N GLY A 558 -8.81 17.68 -34.15
CA GLY A 558 -9.26 18.94 -34.71
C GLY A 558 -10.43 18.82 -35.67
N THR A 559 -10.77 19.94 -36.28
CA THR A 559 -11.85 20.04 -37.28
C THR A 559 -11.28 20.72 -38.53
N ILE A 560 -11.56 20.17 -39.72
CA ILE A 560 -11.22 20.85 -40.99
C ILE A 560 -12.14 22.08 -41.13
N ARG A 561 -11.57 23.28 -41.06
CA ARG A 561 -12.30 24.55 -41.17
C ARG A 561 -12.51 24.98 -42.61
N GLU A 562 -11.54 24.71 -43.47
CA GLU A 562 -11.56 25.06 -44.89
C GLU A 562 -10.83 23.99 -45.69
N GLY A 563 -11.34 23.64 -46.86
CA GLY A 563 -10.63 22.81 -47.85
C GLY A 563 -10.59 21.30 -47.56
N VAL A 564 -9.55 20.63 -48.06
CA VAL A 564 -9.34 19.17 -47.93
C VAL A 564 -7.91 18.90 -47.47
N LEU A 565 -7.76 18.09 -46.42
CA LEU A 565 -6.45 17.59 -45.95
C LEU A 565 -6.25 16.17 -46.48
N GLU A 566 -5.07 15.88 -47.04
CA GLU A 566 -4.71 14.56 -47.59
C GLU A 566 -3.45 14.02 -46.90
N VAL A 567 -3.34 12.70 -46.80
CA VAL A 567 -2.10 12.03 -46.35
C VAL A 567 -0.96 12.35 -47.33
N GLY A 568 0.24 12.59 -46.79
CA GLY A 568 1.45 12.95 -47.53
C GLY A 568 1.59 14.44 -47.84
N ARG A 569 0.64 15.29 -47.43
CA ARG A 569 0.70 16.74 -47.64
C ARG A 569 1.64 17.42 -46.64
N GLU A 570 2.37 18.42 -47.12
CA GLU A 570 3.10 19.36 -46.28
C GLU A 570 2.12 20.38 -45.65
N VAL A 571 2.32 20.63 -44.37
CA VAL A 571 1.54 21.57 -43.57
C VAL A 571 2.46 22.45 -42.73
N GLU A 572 2.05 23.70 -42.54
CA GLU A 572 2.58 24.54 -41.48
C GLU A 572 1.76 24.29 -40.21
N ALA A 573 2.36 23.63 -39.23
CA ALA A 573 1.81 23.45 -37.91
C ALA A 573 2.12 24.67 -37.05
N ALA A 574 1.11 25.36 -36.51
CA ALA A 574 1.26 26.59 -35.74
C ALA A 574 0.44 26.57 -34.44
N VAL A 575 1.13 26.62 -33.31
CA VAL A 575 0.54 26.64 -31.96
C VAL A 575 0.03 28.05 -31.62
N ASP A 576 -1.10 28.14 -30.91
CA ASP A 576 -1.55 29.41 -30.35
C ASP A 576 -0.59 29.88 -29.24
N ALA A 577 0.24 30.86 -29.58
CA ALA A 577 1.26 31.39 -28.69
C ALA A 577 0.69 31.98 -27.38
N LYS A 578 -0.53 32.52 -27.40
CA LYS A 578 -1.15 33.08 -26.18
C LYS A 578 -1.56 31.96 -25.25
N LEU A 579 -2.19 30.91 -25.78
CA LEU A 579 -2.60 29.74 -24.99
C LEU A 579 -1.39 29.03 -24.41
N ARG A 580 -0.36 28.78 -25.23
CA ARG A 580 0.90 28.19 -24.76
C ARG A 580 1.53 29.00 -23.64
N GLN A 581 1.57 30.33 -23.77
CA GLN A 581 2.16 31.17 -22.73
C GLN A 581 1.36 31.09 -21.41
N ARG A 582 0.03 31.01 -21.46
CA ARG A 582 -0.77 30.82 -20.24
C ARG A 582 -0.51 29.45 -19.58
N ALA A 583 -0.43 28.38 -20.38
CA ALA A 583 -0.06 27.07 -19.87
C ALA A 583 1.33 27.08 -19.21
N LYS A 584 2.34 27.72 -19.84
CA LYS A 584 3.68 27.89 -19.26
C LYS A 584 3.64 28.64 -17.92
N VAL A 585 2.89 29.73 -17.82
CA VAL A 585 2.75 30.50 -16.57
C VAL A 585 2.12 29.65 -15.47
N HIS A 586 1.04 28.93 -15.77
CA HIS A 586 0.39 28.04 -14.81
C HIS A 586 1.28 26.86 -14.41
N HIS A 587 2.03 26.31 -15.35
CA HIS A 587 3.03 25.28 -15.09
C HIS A 587 4.09 25.77 -14.09
N THR A 588 4.64 26.96 -14.34
CA THR A 588 5.58 27.65 -13.43
C THR A 588 4.99 27.78 -12.03
N ALA A 589 3.75 28.26 -11.96
CA ALA A 589 3.06 28.54 -10.72
C ALA A 589 2.77 27.25 -9.93
N THR A 590 2.54 26.12 -10.60
CA THR A 590 2.42 24.81 -9.95
C THR A 590 3.68 24.45 -9.14
N HIS A 591 4.87 24.65 -9.72
CA HIS A 591 6.14 24.40 -9.02
C HIS A 591 6.37 25.37 -7.86
N LEU A 592 6.07 26.65 -8.05
CA LEU A 592 6.13 27.63 -6.96
C LEU A 592 5.16 27.26 -5.84
N LEU A 593 3.95 26.83 -6.17
CA LEU A 593 2.96 26.42 -5.19
C LEU A 593 3.44 25.23 -4.37
N GLN A 594 4.01 24.21 -5.02
CA GLN A 594 4.59 23.07 -4.32
C GLN A 594 5.74 23.49 -3.39
N ALA A 595 6.63 24.37 -3.85
CA ALA A 595 7.73 24.88 -3.03
C ALA A 595 7.23 25.68 -1.81
N ALA A 596 6.20 26.50 -1.99
CA ALA A 596 5.59 27.27 -0.92
C ALA A 596 4.93 26.37 0.12
N LEU A 597 4.15 25.38 -0.34
CA LEU A 597 3.52 24.38 0.52
C LEU A 597 4.56 23.60 1.33
N LYS A 598 5.65 23.14 0.70
CA LYS A 598 6.72 22.45 1.44
C LYS A 598 7.38 23.31 2.51
N LYS A 599 7.57 24.60 2.22
CA LYS A 599 8.25 25.54 3.11
C LYS A 599 7.39 25.99 4.29
N LEU A 600 6.10 26.21 4.06
CA LEU A 600 5.18 26.79 5.06
C LEU A 600 4.35 25.74 5.79
N ILE A 601 4.00 24.64 5.12
CA ILE A 601 3.09 23.62 5.66
C ILE A 601 3.87 22.40 6.17
N GLY A 602 4.76 21.82 5.36
CA GLY A 602 5.58 20.67 5.78
C GLY A 602 6.40 20.05 4.66
N GLN A 603 7.60 19.55 4.97
CA GLN A 603 8.52 18.97 3.97
C GLN A 603 7.97 17.71 3.30
N GLU A 604 7.06 17.02 3.97
CA GLU A 604 6.36 15.82 3.54
C GLU A 604 5.24 16.08 2.52
N ILE A 605 4.86 17.35 2.29
CA ILE A 605 3.84 17.68 1.30
C ILE A 605 4.31 17.22 -0.07
N SER A 606 3.51 16.36 -0.71
CA SER A 606 3.77 15.80 -2.02
C SER A 606 2.56 15.98 -2.92
N GLN A 607 2.82 16.11 -4.23
CA GLN A 607 1.78 16.21 -5.24
C GLN A 607 0.98 14.89 -5.29
N ALA A 608 -0.34 14.99 -5.16
CA ALA A 608 -1.30 13.90 -5.34
C ALA A 608 -2.02 13.99 -6.70
N GLY A 609 -2.05 15.18 -7.31
CA GLY A 609 -2.66 15.44 -8.61
C GLY A 609 -2.31 16.84 -9.12
N SER A 610 -2.34 17.03 -10.44
CA SER A 610 -2.07 18.33 -11.06
C SER A 610 -2.88 18.47 -12.34
N LEU A 611 -3.41 19.67 -12.56
CA LEU A 611 -4.01 20.12 -13.81
C LEU A 611 -3.44 21.49 -14.15
N VAL A 612 -2.85 21.63 -15.34
CA VAL A 612 -2.37 22.89 -15.90
C VAL A 612 -3.17 23.13 -17.18
N ALA A 613 -4.20 23.97 -17.07
CA ALA A 613 -5.05 24.40 -18.17
C ALA A 613 -4.70 25.83 -18.61
N PHE A 614 -5.29 26.31 -19.71
CA PHE A 614 -4.99 27.66 -20.20
C PHE A 614 -5.56 28.78 -19.32
N ASP A 615 -6.59 28.51 -18.53
CA ASP A 615 -7.35 29.47 -17.74
C ASP A 615 -7.18 29.28 -16.23
N ARG A 616 -6.68 28.12 -15.80
CA ARG A 616 -6.46 27.78 -14.40
C ARG A 616 -5.36 26.74 -14.20
N LEU A 617 -4.90 26.64 -12.96
CA LEU A 617 -4.17 25.47 -12.46
C LEU A 617 -4.91 24.86 -11.27
N ARG A 618 -4.76 23.55 -11.07
CA ARG A 618 -5.17 22.82 -9.87
C ARG A 618 -3.98 22.01 -9.38
N PHE A 619 -3.70 22.10 -8.09
CA PHE A 619 -2.66 21.30 -7.44
C PHE A 619 -3.27 20.58 -6.25
N ASP A 620 -3.31 19.26 -6.32
CA ASP A 620 -3.86 18.41 -5.27
C ASP A 620 -2.69 17.87 -4.44
N PHE A 621 -2.79 17.95 -3.11
CA PHE A 621 -1.78 17.45 -2.20
C PHE A 621 -2.42 16.86 -0.95
N ASN A 622 -1.73 15.91 -0.33
CA ASN A 622 -2.23 15.26 0.88
C ASN A 622 -1.91 16.13 2.10
N TYR A 623 -2.96 16.64 2.75
CA TYR A 623 -2.84 17.35 4.01
C TYR A 623 -4.04 17.06 4.90
N GLY A 624 -3.79 16.98 6.21
CA GLY A 624 -4.75 16.40 7.15
C GLY A 624 -6.04 17.20 7.34
N HIS A 625 -6.04 18.47 7.00
CA HIS A 625 -7.17 19.37 7.14
C HIS A 625 -7.14 20.45 6.05
N ALA A 626 -8.21 21.23 5.93
CA ALA A 626 -8.22 22.40 5.06
C ALA A 626 -7.16 23.42 5.52
N LEU A 627 -6.52 24.10 4.57
CA LEU A 627 -5.65 25.23 4.89
C LEU A 627 -6.49 26.33 5.54
N THR A 628 -5.95 26.95 6.59
CA THR A 628 -6.55 28.14 7.20
C THR A 628 -6.42 29.34 6.28
N ASP A 629 -7.30 30.34 6.43
CA ASP A 629 -7.24 31.59 5.64
C ASP A 629 -5.87 32.26 5.76
N THR A 630 -5.27 32.26 6.95
CA THR A 630 -3.93 32.82 7.17
C THR A 630 -2.85 32.03 6.44
N GLN A 631 -2.92 30.69 6.43
CA GLN A 631 -1.98 29.87 5.66
C GLN A 631 -2.12 30.12 4.15
N LEU A 632 -3.35 30.28 3.65
CA LEU A 632 -3.60 30.62 2.25
C LEU A 632 -2.98 31.97 1.88
N GLU A 633 -3.18 33.00 2.72
CA GLU A 633 -2.57 34.32 2.52
C GLU A 633 -1.04 34.27 2.55
N ASP A 634 -0.45 33.49 3.45
CA ASP A 634 1.01 33.35 3.55
C ASP A 634 1.61 32.61 2.34
N ILE A 635 0.93 31.57 1.85
CA ILE A 635 1.29 30.86 0.61
C ILE A 635 1.22 31.83 -0.57
N GLU A 636 0.11 32.54 -0.72
CA GLU A 636 -0.08 33.51 -1.80
C GLU A 636 0.98 34.62 -1.76
N ARG A 637 1.25 35.17 -0.57
CA ARG A 637 2.27 36.20 -0.37
C ARG A 637 3.67 35.70 -0.71
N LEU A 638 4.00 34.48 -0.32
CA LEU A 638 5.31 33.87 -0.61
C LEU A 638 5.50 33.65 -2.11
N ILE A 639 4.51 33.10 -2.79
CA ILE A 639 4.54 32.86 -4.25
C ILE A 639 4.65 34.19 -4.99
N ASN A 640 3.79 35.17 -4.67
CA ASN A 640 3.85 36.49 -5.29
C ASN A 640 5.15 37.22 -4.98
N GLY A 641 5.74 37.00 -3.81
CA GLY A 641 7.08 37.47 -3.48
C GLY A 641 8.15 36.90 -4.40
N TRP A 642 8.10 35.59 -4.70
CA TRP A 642 9.02 34.96 -5.65
C TRP A 642 8.81 35.43 -7.08
N VAL A 643 7.56 35.60 -7.51
CA VAL A 643 7.23 36.17 -8.82
C VAL A 643 7.75 37.60 -8.94
N GLY A 644 7.50 38.45 -7.93
CA GLY A 644 7.96 39.84 -7.90
C GLY A 644 9.49 39.98 -7.84
N ALA A 645 10.19 39.00 -7.25
CA ALA A 645 11.66 38.95 -7.24
C ALA A 645 12.27 38.55 -8.58
N ALA A 646 11.47 38.09 -9.55
CA ALA A 646 11.92 37.60 -10.85
C ALA A 646 13.10 36.60 -10.72
N ALA A 647 12.96 35.63 -9.81
CA ALA A 647 14.02 34.67 -9.51
C ALA A 647 14.54 33.98 -10.78
N PHE A 648 15.86 33.92 -10.93
CA PHE A 648 16.49 33.31 -12.10
C PHE A 648 16.23 31.80 -12.12
N LEU A 649 15.85 31.30 -13.29
CA LEU A 649 15.50 29.91 -13.54
C LEU A 649 16.48 29.30 -14.54
N GLU A 650 17.11 28.20 -14.16
CA GLU A 650 18.11 27.50 -14.99
C GLU A 650 17.67 26.06 -15.23
N THR A 651 17.74 25.60 -16.49
CA THR A 651 17.50 24.20 -16.86
C THR A 651 18.79 23.46 -17.14
N LYS A 652 18.94 22.24 -16.61
CA LYS A 652 20.00 21.32 -17.02
C LYS A 652 19.46 19.94 -17.29
N VAL A 653 19.88 19.35 -18.41
CA VAL A 653 19.68 17.92 -18.68
C VAL A 653 20.82 17.15 -18.03
N MET A 654 20.51 16.23 -17.14
CA MET A 654 21.52 15.45 -16.41
C MET A 654 21.03 14.04 -16.05
N PRO A 655 21.94 13.09 -15.78
CA PRO A 655 21.58 11.78 -15.25
C PRO A 655 20.81 11.88 -13.93
N LEU A 656 19.85 10.97 -13.71
CA LEU A 656 19.02 10.92 -12.50
C LEU A 656 19.83 10.87 -11.19
N LYS A 657 20.97 10.17 -11.21
CA LYS A 657 21.86 10.05 -10.06
C LYS A 657 22.42 11.43 -9.66
N ASP A 658 22.93 12.17 -10.63
CA ASP A 658 23.54 13.48 -10.42
C ASP A 658 22.50 14.52 -9.96
N ALA A 659 21.27 14.42 -10.48
CA ALA A 659 20.15 15.24 -10.01
C ALA A 659 19.81 14.97 -8.53
N LYS A 660 19.74 13.70 -8.11
CA LYS A 660 19.50 13.34 -6.70
C LYS A 660 20.61 13.84 -5.78
N GLU A 661 21.88 13.68 -6.19
CA GLU A 661 23.04 14.16 -5.42
C GLU A 661 23.06 15.69 -5.28
N ALA A 662 22.58 16.42 -6.28
CA ALA A 662 22.44 17.87 -6.24
C ALA A 662 21.25 18.34 -5.37
N GLY A 663 20.51 17.43 -4.74
CA GLY A 663 19.39 17.73 -3.84
C GLY A 663 18.05 17.86 -4.54
N ALA A 664 17.90 17.30 -5.75
CA ALA A 664 16.69 17.47 -6.51
C ALA A 664 15.53 16.63 -5.96
N ILE A 665 14.39 17.27 -5.74
CA ILE A 665 13.16 16.62 -5.27
C ILE A 665 12.47 15.97 -6.48
N ALA A 666 12.25 14.66 -6.42
CA ALA A 666 11.58 13.90 -7.47
C ALA A 666 10.04 13.98 -7.36
N MET A 667 9.35 14.18 -8.48
CA MET A 667 7.88 14.15 -8.58
C MET A 667 7.35 12.71 -8.56
N PHE A 668 6.50 12.37 -7.60
CA PHE A 668 5.99 11.00 -7.40
C PHE A 668 5.04 10.57 -8.54
N GLY A 669 5.23 9.36 -9.09
CA GLY A 669 4.29 8.72 -10.03
C GLY A 669 4.71 8.64 -11.50
N GLU A 670 5.78 9.32 -11.92
CA GLU A 670 6.23 9.28 -13.32
C GLU A 670 7.35 8.25 -13.55
N LYS A 671 7.27 7.50 -14.66
CA LYS A 671 8.31 6.55 -15.07
C LYS A 671 9.52 7.32 -15.61
N TYR A 672 10.64 7.22 -14.91
CA TYR A 672 11.88 7.90 -15.27
C TYR A 672 12.67 7.15 -16.35
N GLY A 673 12.86 7.77 -17.52
CA GLY A 673 13.77 7.27 -18.55
C GLY A 673 15.26 7.39 -18.14
N LYS A 674 16.16 6.62 -18.77
CA LYS A 674 17.58 6.55 -18.41
C LYS A 674 18.38 7.87 -18.60
N SER A 675 17.83 8.87 -19.30
CA SER A 675 18.57 10.08 -19.68
C SER A 675 17.74 11.35 -19.89
N CYS A 676 16.46 11.39 -19.52
CA CYS A 676 15.62 12.58 -19.68
C CYS A 676 15.17 13.08 -18.32
N GLY A 677 15.69 14.23 -17.92
CA GLY A 677 15.16 15.00 -16.81
C GLY A 677 15.81 16.37 -16.79
N SER A 678 15.00 17.40 -16.59
CA SER A 678 15.41 18.79 -16.44
C SER A 678 15.47 19.11 -14.95
N SER A 679 16.64 19.50 -14.45
CA SER A 679 16.78 20.01 -13.09
C SER A 679 16.66 21.53 -13.10
N TRP A 680 15.94 22.09 -12.13
CA TRP A 680 15.71 23.54 -12.03
C TRP A 680 15.97 24.09 -10.65
N HIS A 681 16.47 25.32 -10.59
CA HIS A 681 16.84 25.99 -9.35
C HIS A 681 15.95 27.22 -9.12
N ILE A 682 15.20 27.24 -8.02
CA ILE A 682 14.47 28.43 -7.56
C ILE A 682 14.85 28.69 -6.11
N ASN A 683 15.56 29.80 -5.85
CA ASN A 683 15.90 30.30 -4.51
C ASN A 683 16.49 29.26 -3.53
N GLY A 684 17.35 28.36 -4.02
CA GLY A 684 18.08 27.38 -3.18
C GLY A 684 17.43 26.00 -3.07
N THR A 685 16.27 25.80 -3.71
CA THR A 685 15.65 24.47 -3.83
C THR A 685 15.83 23.97 -5.26
N LEU A 686 16.44 22.78 -5.39
CA LEU A 686 16.60 22.07 -6.65
C LEU A 686 15.41 21.13 -6.87
N TRP A 687 14.79 21.20 -8.04
CA TRP A 687 13.66 20.36 -8.44
C TRP A 687 14.04 19.51 -9.63
N TRP A 688 13.53 18.27 -9.69
CA TRP A 688 13.75 17.37 -10.82
C TRP A 688 12.43 16.98 -11.44
N ASP A 689 12.25 17.39 -12.70
CA ASP A 689 11.10 17.04 -13.52
C ASP A 689 11.60 16.15 -14.68
N PRO A 690 11.12 14.89 -14.78
CA PRO A 690 11.56 13.97 -15.82
C PRO A 690 10.96 14.26 -17.20
N CYS A 691 9.96 15.12 -17.32
CA CYS A 691 9.13 15.18 -18.52
C CYS A 691 9.22 16.49 -19.29
N GLN A 692 9.77 17.59 -18.76
CA GLN A 692 9.45 18.89 -19.35
C GLN A 692 10.61 19.89 -19.35
N LYS A 693 11.08 20.25 -20.56
CA LYS A 693 11.76 21.53 -20.81
C LYS A 693 10.71 22.65 -20.94
N TYR A 694 9.82 22.82 -19.97
CA TYR A 694 9.21 24.15 -19.86
C TYR A 694 10.30 25.07 -19.39
N PHE A 695 10.59 26.17 -20.07
CA PHE A 695 10.64 27.53 -19.52
C PHE A 695 11.15 28.51 -20.57
#